data_AF-A0A9P1CTR5-F1
#
_entry.id   AF-A0A9P1CTR5-F1
#
_cell.length_a   1.000
_cell.length_b   1.000
_cell.length_c   1.000
_cell.angle_alpha   90.00
_cell.angle_beta   90.00
_cell.angle_gamma   90.00
#
_symmetry.space_group_name_H-M   'P 1'
#
loop_
_entity.id
_entity.type
_entity.pdbx_description
1 polymer ?
#
loop_
_entity_poly.entity_id
_entity_poly.type
_entity_poly.pdbx_seq_one_letter_code
_entity_poly.pdbx_strand_id
1 'polypeptide(L)'
;MWWGTPQHMHKAEAAEAEKMAAAVPSLGTVPMDLDVKGEGPTTPHELHAGLRSLLESKECCDIVFIAGEERIEAHAVVLAASSGSFCTFLRQNPALGLSMSAVDSPKEMEDLFSVQQKRQPDQPDTSIEVGQATTEAEGVTETNSTKNSQADVADMPTEPGKTESDAVTIVATEPAETGTGAEPKPAEAQEVSQPAEEPKQAPKQTDPTDKEREVKEVEKEMQQKMHIHVNGLSSAEALHIILDYVYKGFGGADWQYNATTAQVNKDVLRLARSFGFSHLHEHAARWLATGLTTENVLERLVTCEEFGLGLLREKINERLALKPAELMLVCSSPEITKHPRILQDLLVQVASLQDKQDANAEDGNQKEEEAEKENHENQESLENKENKNENRQDKQTKKEKPDKHKPTKAEKMAKQAIAAAVQVSYGPCGSDQLVVTERHKLVTNSATRILTLARPGSPIAKVLLQHICKFGQEIGDGTATLALLLDGAFQFCAHALKDGRASRQDMARCFMFIEAVVLRDAVKLLDELRPKPGRAEQRESAFLTLARTFFGANFPLEVSSNLSVMCWHWLKSNCEEEPEAKEGNRLASCAKKLMSGEFLKVPAISPSMSAADGQSSATVENKHVFSAVLAHSAMKGEVTGGRVAVFDENVAPLPVRVTMPGKELERLNQQLLLATEQLWQAGVRLVLCASQVHEEWIGSLARRGICLLHLVDEEELSLLEGRVGHIRRILPGSADVTSLIAATFSIESMRPLLKRSSAMLAGNRAYWLLKPCNEKTPTSVLLLQSASSSLAMEHRLAILRLLAVSIPALEDSSCIIPGGLAFELGLLRLAHARVLSLRGSRIPMDSHQVFDLEDPNKAANLELLSWSLLEASLISVVEAFVANLGSDGVSASVRRTVRLLATVPEAELPALLPGLKRINGDTEVSYWGFVISPGIGESKEMTWRPFETAHLKLTLLRAFCTLGKMMCRLDPESVRAGQAKTS
;
A
#
# COMPACT_ATOMS: atom_id res chain seq x y z
N MET A 1 -49.11 -42.81 -8.70
CA MET A 1 -48.34 -43.41 -7.59
C MET A 1 -47.56 -42.25 -6.98
N TRP A 2 -47.90 -41.82 -5.75
CA TRP A 2 -47.23 -42.21 -4.48
C TRP A 2 -45.80 -41.63 -4.40
N TRP A 3 -45.41 -40.78 -3.43
CA TRP A 3 -46.03 -40.34 -2.16
C TRP A 3 -45.83 -38.82 -1.92
N GLY A 4 -46.56 -38.27 -0.94
CA GLY A 4 -46.29 -36.98 -0.29
C GLY A 4 -47.25 -36.75 0.88
N THR A 5 -46.76 -36.79 2.13
CA THR A 5 -47.59 -36.83 3.36
C THR A 5 -47.57 -35.50 4.16
N PRO A 6 -48.58 -35.24 5.03
CA PRO A 6 -48.85 -33.89 5.54
C PRO A 6 -48.48 -33.65 7.02
N GLN A 7 -48.19 -32.37 7.36
CA GLN A 7 -48.27 -31.85 8.74
C GLN A 7 -48.65 -30.35 8.75
N HIS A 8 -49.94 -30.00 8.66
CA HIS A 8 -50.44 -28.64 8.91
C HIS A 8 -51.94 -28.61 9.27
N MET A 9 -52.30 -28.99 10.51
CA MET A 9 -53.54 -28.57 11.18
C MET A 9 -53.29 -28.46 12.70
N HIS A 10 -53.98 -27.51 13.36
CA HIS A 10 -53.88 -27.06 14.78
C HIS A 10 -53.04 -25.80 15.06
N LYS A 11 -53.56 -24.62 14.64
CA LYS A 11 -53.42 -23.30 15.30
C LYS A 11 -54.19 -22.22 14.51
N ALA A 12 -55.52 -22.23 14.59
CA ALA A 12 -56.38 -21.31 13.83
C ALA A 12 -57.31 -20.42 14.70
N GLU A 13 -57.41 -20.68 16.01
CA GLU A 13 -58.43 -20.07 16.89
C GLU A 13 -57.84 -19.07 17.92
N ALA A 14 -56.62 -18.59 17.69
CA ALA A 14 -55.91 -17.67 18.60
C ALA A 14 -55.82 -16.21 18.08
N ALA A 15 -56.33 -15.91 16.88
CA ALA A 15 -55.96 -14.72 16.12
C ALA A 15 -56.95 -13.53 16.13
N GLU A 16 -58.14 -13.67 16.72
CA GLU A 16 -59.16 -12.60 16.70
C GLU A 16 -59.22 -11.74 17.98
N ALA A 17 -58.61 -12.18 19.09
CA ALA A 17 -58.71 -11.49 20.39
C ALA A 17 -57.83 -10.22 20.50
N GLU A 18 -56.82 -10.06 19.65
CA GLU A 18 -55.77 -9.03 19.79
C GLU A 18 -56.09 -7.71 19.04
N LYS A 19 -57.25 -7.63 18.36
CA LYS A 19 -57.48 -6.65 17.28
C LYS A 19 -58.20 -5.35 17.66
N MET A 20 -58.31 -5.01 18.95
CA MET A 20 -59.10 -3.84 19.42
C MET A 20 -58.44 -2.95 20.50
N ALA A 21 -57.13 -3.05 20.75
CA ALA A 21 -56.50 -2.34 21.88
C ALA A 21 -55.10 -1.72 21.62
N ALA A 22 -54.95 -0.86 20.60
CA ALA A 22 -53.88 0.16 20.56
C ALA A 22 -54.22 1.29 19.56
N ALA A 23 -54.10 2.55 20.00
CA ALA A 23 -54.30 3.74 19.15
C ALA A 23 -53.29 4.87 19.46
N VAL A 24 -52.02 4.50 19.67
CA VAL A 24 -50.87 5.41 19.65
C VAL A 24 -49.77 4.71 18.84
N PRO A 25 -49.25 5.31 17.75
CA PRO A 25 -48.21 4.67 16.94
C PRO A 25 -46.84 4.78 17.62
N SER A 26 -46.32 3.67 18.12
CA SER A 26 -44.88 3.52 18.39
C SER A 26 -44.17 3.04 17.12
N LEU A 27 -42.95 3.55 16.88
CA LEU A 27 -42.06 2.98 15.88
C LEU A 27 -41.59 1.60 16.37
N GLY A 28 -42.01 0.55 15.67
CA GLY A 28 -41.64 -0.83 16.00
C GLY A 28 -40.19 -1.15 15.62
N THR A 29 -39.54 -2.02 16.38
CA THR A 29 -38.14 -2.46 16.18
C THR A 29 -37.96 -3.49 15.05
N VAL A 30 -38.88 -3.52 14.09
CA VAL A 30 -38.86 -4.44 12.94
C VAL A 30 -38.17 -3.74 11.76
N PRO A 31 -37.10 -4.29 11.18
CA PRO A 31 -36.50 -3.75 9.96
C PRO A 31 -37.55 -3.66 8.84
N MET A 32 -37.70 -2.48 8.26
CA MET A 32 -38.68 -2.22 7.21
C MET A 32 -37.96 -2.20 5.85
N ASP A 33 -38.23 -3.20 5.01
CA ASP A 33 -37.66 -3.28 3.66
C ASP A 33 -38.18 -2.12 2.79
N LEU A 34 -37.32 -1.13 2.58
CA LEU A 34 -37.59 0.01 1.71
C LEU A 34 -37.32 -0.36 0.25
N ASP A 35 -38.40 -0.71 -0.46
CA ASP A 35 -38.43 -0.98 -1.90
C ASP A 35 -38.30 0.34 -2.71
N VAL A 36 -37.08 0.92 -2.70
CA VAL A 36 -36.77 2.23 -3.32
C VAL A 36 -36.73 2.11 -4.84
N LYS A 37 -37.89 2.34 -5.48
CA LYS A 37 -38.08 2.33 -6.94
C LYS A 37 -37.63 3.64 -7.61
N GLY A 38 -36.39 4.05 -7.35
CA GLY A 38 -35.71 5.10 -8.11
C GLY A 38 -34.90 4.50 -9.28
N GLU A 39 -34.81 5.22 -10.40
CA GLU A 39 -33.77 4.95 -11.39
C GLU A 39 -32.42 5.35 -10.77
N GLY A 40 -31.61 4.35 -10.41
CA GLY A 40 -30.29 4.59 -9.81
C GLY A 40 -29.33 5.29 -10.78
N PRO A 41 -28.36 6.08 -10.29
CA PRO A 41 -27.41 6.81 -11.13
C PRO A 41 -26.69 5.86 -12.08
N THR A 42 -26.77 6.15 -13.38
CA THR A 42 -26.29 5.26 -14.44
C THR A 42 -24.77 5.32 -14.61
N THR A 43 -24.15 6.38 -14.11
CA THR A 43 -22.70 6.54 -14.02
C THR A 43 -22.24 6.98 -12.63
N PRO A 44 -20.98 6.68 -12.22
CA PRO A 44 -20.41 7.23 -11.00
C PRO A 44 -20.39 8.77 -10.96
N HIS A 45 -20.32 9.42 -12.13
CA HIS A 45 -20.34 10.87 -12.25
C HIS A 45 -21.71 11.46 -11.85
N GLU A 46 -22.82 10.80 -12.19
CA GLU A 46 -24.16 11.19 -11.71
C GLU A 46 -24.28 11.05 -10.19
N LEU A 47 -23.72 9.97 -9.60
CA LEU A 47 -23.71 9.81 -8.15
C LEU A 47 -22.91 10.91 -7.44
N HIS A 48 -21.70 11.24 -7.94
CA HIS A 48 -20.91 12.35 -7.38
C HIS A 48 -21.60 13.70 -7.55
N ALA A 49 -22.25 13.96 -8.69
CA ALA A 49 -23.04 15.18 -8.89
C ALA A 49 -24.24 15.26 -7.92
N GLY A 50 -24.93 14.14 -7.69
CA GLY A 50 -26.03 14.06 -6.72
C GLY A 50 -25.57 14.29 -5.28
N LEU A 51 -24.53 13.59 -4.82
CA LEU A 51 -23.95 13.78 -3.48
C LEU A 51 -23.44 15.22 -3.27
N ARG A 52 -22.88 15.83 -4.31
CA ARG A 52 -22.48 17.24 -4.29
C ARG A 52 -23.69 18.18 -4.21
N SER A 53 -24.76 17.91 -4.95
CA SER A 53 -25.99 18.71 -4.89
C SER A 53 -26.61 18.68 -3.49
N LEU A 54 -26.58 17.53 -2.80
CA LEU A 54 -27.05 17.39 -1.40
C LEU A 54 -26.16 18.17 -0.42
N LEU A 55 -24.84 18.22 -0.65
CA LEU A 55 -23.93 19.04 0.14
C LEU A 55 -24.19 20.54 -0.07
N GLU A 56 -24.40 20.97 -1.32
CA GLU A 56 -24.68 22.36 -1.69
C GLU A 56 -26.08 22.83 -1.23
N SER A 57 -27.06 21.93 -1.11
CA SER A 57 -28.37 22.19 -0.49
C SER A 57 -28.40 22.01 1.04
N LYS A 58 -27.35 21.42 1.62
CA LYS A 58 -27.25 20.98 3.05
C LYS A 58 -28.27 19.92 3.47
N GLU A 59 -28.96 19.30 2.52
CA GLU A 59 -29.85 18.17 2.76
C GLU A 59 -29.04 16.97 3.29
N CYS A 60 -29.65 16.18 4.18
CA CYS A 60 -29.05 14.97 4.79
C CYS A 60 -27.67 15.12 5.48
N CYS A 61 -27.13 16.34 5.64
CA CYS A 61 -25.88 16.58 6.35
C CYS A 61 -26.07 16.38 7.86
N ASP A 62 -25.48 15.31 8.39
CA ASP A 62 -25.58 14.79 9.75
C ASP A 62 -24.44 15.23 10.68
N ILE A 63 -23.32 15.70 10.11
CA ILE A 63 -22.17 16.29 10.84
C ILE A 63 -21.99 17.77 10.52
N VAL A 64 -21.53 18.52 11.52
CA VAL A 64 -21.12 19.92 11.42
C VAL A 64 -19.72 20.04 12.01
N PHE A 65 -18.73 20.29 11.15
CA PHE A 65 -17.41 20.67 11.60
C PHE A 65 -17.40 22.12 12.06
N ILE A 66 -16.60 22.39 13.10
CA ILE A 66 -16.34 23.73 13.61
C ILE A 66 -14.83 23.98 13.46
N ALA A 67 -14.47 24.90 12.57
CA ALA A 67 -13.09 25.25 12.24
C ALA A 67 -12.90 26.76 12.43
N GLY A 68 -12.25 27.15 13.54
CA GLY A 68 -12.34 28.52 14.04
C GLY A 68 -13.78 28.87 14.42
N GLU A 69 -14.30 29.97 13.86
CA GLU A 69 -15.70 30.40 14.06
C GLU A 69 -16.66 29.83 13.00
N GLU A 70 -16.16 29.25 11.91
CA GLU A 70 -17.00 28.78 10.79
C GLU A 70 -17.59 27.39 11.07
N ARG A 71 -18.83 27.19 10.59
CA ARG A 71 -19.57 25.93 10.67
C ARG A 71 -19.77 25.34 9.27
N ILE A 72 -19.14 24.20 9.03
CA ILE A 72 -19.16 23.52 7.73
C ILE A 72 -19.90 22.20 7.89
N GLU A 73 -21.00 22.04 7.14
CA GLU A 73 -21.87 20.87 7.21
C GLU A 73 -21.44 19.82 6.17
N ALA A 74 -21.55 18.54 6.52
CA ALA A 74 -21.16 17.43 5.64
C ALA A 74 -21.95 16.15 5.95
N HIS A 75 -21.72 15.11 5.13
CA HIS A 75 -22.28 13.77 5.33
C HIS A 75 -21.22 12.84 5.92
N ALA A 76 -21.43 12.33 7.13
CA ALA A 76 -20.52 11.42 7.82
C ALA A 76 -20.29 10.13 7.04
N VAL A 77 -21.34 9.59 6.42
CA VAL A 77 -21.26 8.38 5.58
C VAL A 77 -20.35 8.56 4.35
N VAL A 78 -20.34 9.75 3.72
CA VAL A 78 -19.49 10.03 2.55
C VAL A 78 -18.03 10.17 2.97
N LEU A 79 -17.75 10.82 4.11
CA LEU A 79 -16.39 10.91 4.66
C LEU A 79 -15.88 9.55 5.15
N ALA A 80 -16.71 8.75 5.81
CA ALA A 80 -16.36 7.40 6.27
C ALA A 80 -16.12 6.43 5.11
N ALA A 81 -16.87 6.54 4.01
CA ALA A 81 -16.62 5.77 2.79
C ALA A 81 -15.31 6.19 2.08
N SER A 82 -14.90 7.46 2.23
CA SER A 82 -13.70 8.01 1.61
C SER A 82 -12.43 7.84 2.47
N SER A 83 -12.58 7.82 3.79
CA SER A 83 -11.49 7.78 4.77
C SER A 83 -11.70 6.63 5.77
N GLY A 84 -10.82 5.63 5.69
CA GLY A 84 -10.79 4.53 6.66
C GLY A 84 -10.54 5.01 8.09
N SER A 85 -9.62 5.98 8.27
CA SER A 85 -9.33 6.58 9.58
C SER A 85 -10.58 7.22 10.20
N PHE A 86 -11.33 8.02 9.43
CA PHE A 86 -12.55 8.67 9.92
C PHE A 86 -13.68 7.65 10.18
N CYS A 87 -13.77 6.58 9.38
CA CYS A 87 -14.67 5.46 9.64
C CYS A 87 -14.36 4.78 10.99
N THR A 88 -13.08 4.61 11.34
CA THR A 88 -12.66 4.08 12.65
C THR A 88 -13.05 5.04 13.77
N PHE A 89 -12.71 6.33 13.67
CA PHE A 89 -13.07 7.36 14.66
C PHE A 89 -14.57 7.43 14.96
N LEU A 90 -15.43 7.35 13.94
CA LEU A 90 -16.88 7.34 14.12
C LEU A 90 -17.40 6.08 14.84
N ARG A 91 -16.73 4.93 14.71
CA ARG A 91 -17.08 3.67 15.42
C ARG A 91 -16.60 3.66 16.86
N GLN A 92 -15.43 4.26 17.13
CA GLN A 92 -14.82 4.30 18.46
C GLN A 92 -15.53 5.25 19.43
N ASN A 93 -16.32 6.19 18.89
CA ASN A 93 -17.17 7.07 19.64
C ASN A 93 -18.64 6.57 19.59
N PRO A 94 -19.03 5.51 20.33
CA PRO A 94 -20.40 4.97 20.28
C PRO A 94 -21.47 5.94 20.79
N ALA A 95 -21.06 7.03 21.43
CA ALA A 95 -21.90 8.21 21.69
C ALA A 95 -22.48 8.86 20.41
N LEU A 96 -21.98 8.46 19.23
CA LEU A 96 -22.45 8.86 17.90
C LEU A 96 -23.47 7.87 17.28
N GLY A 97 -23.94 6.89 18.04
CA GLY A 97 -25.04 5.99 17.65
C GLY A 97 -24.63 4.73 16.86
N LEU A 98 -23.35 4.55 16.53
CA LEU A 98 -22.83 3.38 15.81
C LEU A 98 -22.05 2.47 16.76
N SER A 99 -22.64 1.33 17.14
CA SER A 99 -22.04 0.37 18.09
C SER A 99 -21.52 -0.88 17.39
N MET A 100 -20.19 -0.99 17.24
CA MET A 100 -19.48 -2.23 16.95
C MET A 100 -18.15 -2.27 17.73
N SER A 101 -17.51 -3.44 17.81
CA SER A 101 -16.31 -3.68 18.62
C SER A 101 -15.12 -2.77 18.25
N ALA A 102 -14.40 -2.31 19.28
CA ALA A 102 -13.24 -1.45 19.13
C ALA A 102 -12.09 -2.08 18.32
N VAL A 103 -11.41 -1.22 17.58
CA VAL A 103 -10.12 -1.42 16.88
C VAL A 103 -9.35 -0.10 17.10
N ASP A 104 -8.02 -0.15 17.20
CA ASP A 104 -7.22 1.02 17.60
C ASP A 104 -7.22 2.17 16.58
N SER A 105 -7.12 3.39 17.11
CA SER A 105 -7.14 4.66 16.37
C SER A 105 -5.73 5.08 15.97
N PRO A 106 -5.55 5.76 14.82
CA PRO A 106 -4.43 6.67 14.67
C PRO A 106 -4.61 7.82 15.67
N LYS A 107 -3.72 7.94 16.68
CA LYS A 107 -3.76 9.03 17.68
C LYS A 107 -3.82 10.43 17.03
N GLU A 108 -3.22 10.56 15.83
CA GLU A 108 -3.29 11.73 14.95
C GLU A 108 -4.71 12.20 14.55
N MET A 109 -5.76 11.42 14.85
CA MET A 109 -7.16 11.79 14.65
C MET A 109 -7.84 12.26 15.95
N GLU A 110 -7.39 11.78 17.11
CA GLU A 110 -7.93 12.17 18.43
C GLU A 110 -7.41 13.55 18.86
N ASP A 111 -6.13 13.83 18.60
CA ASP A 111 -5.54 15.17 18.81
C ASP A 111 -6.24 16.22 17.93
N LEU A 112 -6.69 15.82 16.74
CA LEU A 112 -7.27 16.69 15.70
C LEU A 112 -8.76 16.97 15.89
N PHE A 113 -9.56 16.04 16.41
CA PHE A 113 -11.01 16.19 16.51
C PHE A 113 -11.52 16.07 17.95
N SER A 114 -12.19 17.12 18.44
CA SER A 114 -12.93 17.07 19.71
C SER A 114 -14.45 17.11 19.48
N VAL A 115 -15.15 16.11 20.03
CA VAL A 115 -16.62 16.00 19.93
C VAL A 115 -17.26 16.74 21.10
N GLN A 116 -17.99 17.82 20.84
CA GLN A 116 -18.75 18.52 21.88
C GLN A 116 -20.19 18.00 21.95
N GLN A 117 -20.50 17.26 23.01
CA GLN A 117 -21.90 17.06 23.42
C GLN A 117 -22.41 18.31 24.15
N LYS A 118 -23.42 18.96 23.57
CA LYS A 118 -24.15 20.05 24.22
C LYS A 118 -24.90 19.50 25.45
N ARG A 119 -24.36 19.72 26.66
CA ARG A 119 -25.02 19.35 27.92
C ARG A 119 -26.43 19.94 27.96
N GLN A 120 -27.41 19.15 28.42
CA GLN A 120 -28.75 19.67 28.69
C GLN A 120 -28.70 20.65 29.88
N PRO A 121 -29.40 21.81 29.81
CA PRO A 121 -29.24 22.89 30.80
C PRO A 121 -29.92 22.63 32.16
N ASP A 122 -30.65 21.52 32.33
CA ASP A 122 -31.53 21.28 33.48
C ASP A 122 -30.97 20.33 34.57
N GLN A 123 -29.64 20.12 34.63
CA GLN A 123 -29.01 19.40 35.75
C GLN A 123 -28.28 20.37 36.71
N PRO A 124 -28.66 20.43 38.00
CA PRO A 124 -27.99 21.30 38.98
C PRO A 124 -26.65 20.70 39.44
N ASP A 125 -25.58 21.50 39.36
CA ASP A 125 -24.25 21.11 39.81
C ASP A 125 -24.22 20.79 41.32
N THR A 126 -23.59 19.66 41.64
CA THR A 126 -23.32 19.22 43.02
C THR A 126 -21.86 18.82 43.19
N SER A 127 -20.97 19.78 42.98
CA SER A 127 -19.58 19.69 43.43
C SER A 127 -19.26 20.86 44.36
N ILE A 128 -18.70 20.55 45.55
CA ILE A 128 -18.39 21.54 46.58
C ILE A 128 -16.90 21.88 46.47
N GLU A 129 -16.59 23.14 46.16
CA GLU A 129 -15.21 23.63 46.25
C GLU A 129 -14.76 23.70 47.71
N VAL A 130 -13.78 22.88 48.08
CA VAL A 130 -13.06 23.00 49.36
C VAL A 130 -11.77 23.79 49.09
N GLY A 131 -11.88 25.12 49.12
CA GLY A 131 -10.73 26.00 49.05
C GLY A 131 -9.85 25.87 50.30
N GLN A 132 -8.53 25.76 50.12
CA GLN A 132 -7.55 25.94 51.20
C GLN A 132 -6.72 27.18 50.92
N ALA A 133 -6.83 28.17 51.82
CA ALA A 133 -6.06 29.40 51.76
C ALA A 133 -4.63 29.18 52.28
N THR A 134 -3.69 29.93 51.72
CA THR A 134 -2.31 30.02 52.23
C THR A 134 -2.26 30.84 53.53
N THR A 135 -1.58 30.32 54.54
CA THR A 135 -1.14 31.11 55.70
C THR A 135 0.33 30.87 55.98
N GLU A 136 1.09 31.96 56.02
CA GLU A 136 2.50 31.99 56.43
C GLU A 136 2.62 31.85 57.96
N ALA A 137 3.65 31.16 58.43
CA ALA A 137 4.11 31.22 59.82
C ALA A 137 5.60 30.83 59.91
N GLU A 138 6.45 31.74 60.37
CA GLU A 138 7.85 31.47 60.72
C GLU A 138 7.95 30.76 62.08
N GLY A 139 8.99 29.95 62.33
CA GLY A 139 9.17 29.42 63.70
C GLY A 139 10.28 28.41 64.02
N VAL A 140 11.51 28.90 64.24
CA VAL A 140 12.36 28.55 65.42
C VAL A 140 12.83 27.08 65.64
N THR A 141 14.17 26.88 65.57
CA THR A 141 15.00 25.77 66.16
C THR A 141 14.83 24.34 65.60
N GLU A 142 15.77 23.40 65.75
CA GLU A 142 16.98 23.30 66.60
C GLU A 142 18.30 23.01 65.84
N THR A 143 19.44 23.25 66.51
CA THR A 143 20.79 22.91 66.04
C THR A 143 21.55 22.05 67.05
N ASN A 144 22.50 21.26 66.54
CA ASN A 144 23.52 20.43 67.24
C ASN A 144 23.13 18.99 67.60
N SER A 145 23.88 18.03 67.05
CA SER A 145 24.68 17.14 67.90
C SER A 145 25.88 16.52 67.16
N THR A 146 27.00 16.39 67.89
CA THR A 146 28.15 15.48 67.69
C THR A 146 28.75 15.20 66.30
N LYS A 147 30.00 15.63 66.12
CA LYS A 147 31.04 14.92 65.34
C LYS A 147 32.08 14.30 66.29
N ASN A 148 32.44 13.04 66.06
CA ASN A 148 33.68 12.34 66.45
C ASN A 148 33.60 10.91 65.82
N SER A 149 34.67 10.22 65.42
CA SER A 149 36.11 10.50 65.46
C SER A 149 36.86 9.75 64.34
N GLN A 150 38.05 10.26 63.99
CA GLN A 150 39.35 9.58 63.73
C GLN A 150 39.44 8.03 63.75
N ALA A 151 40.33 7.36 63.00
CA ALA A 151 41.33 7.80 61.98
C ALA A 151 41.95 6.61 61.18
N ASP A 152 42.91 6.93 60.27
CA ASP A 152 44.06 6.12 59.81
C ASP A 152 43.84 4.93 58.80
N VAL A 153 44.75 4.54 57.88
CA VAL A 153 46.05 5.08 57.37
C VAL A 153 46.46 4.41 56.01
N ALA A 154 47.21 5.12 55.15
CA ALA A 154 47.99 4.64 53.96
C ALA A 154 47.23 3.97 52.77
N ASP A 155 47.77 3.84 51.55
CA ASP A 155 49.13 4.11 51.00
C ASP A 155 49.11 4.59 49.52
N MET A 156 50.25 5.02 48.96
CA MET A 156 50.47 5.42 47.54
C MET A 156 51.48 4.50 46.81
N PRO A 157 51.56 4.54 45.45
CA PRO A 157 52.60 5.38 44.82
C PRO A 157 52.27 6.08 43.47
N THR A 158 53.03 7.15 43.22
CA THR A 158 53.32 7.94 42.00
C THR A 158 53.31 7.21 40.64
N GLU A 159 52.74 7.76 39.54
CA GLU A 159 53.28 8.81 38.60
C GLU A 159 54.39 8.31 37.62
N PRO A 160 54.75 8.99 36.49
CA PRO A 160 54.33 10.31 35.97
C PRO A 160 53.86 10.35 34.49
N GLY A 161 53.39 11.52 34.00
CA GLY A 161 53.10 11.76 32.57
C GLY A 161 52.69 13.20 32.21
N LYS A 162 53.66 14.01 31.79
CA LYS A 162 53.52 15.40 31.26
C LYS A 162 53.50 15.39 29.71
N THR A 163 52.98 16.35 28.94
CA THR A 163 52.26 17.64 29.17
C THR A 163 51.48 18.02 27.87
N GLU A 164 51.01 19.23 27.47
CA GLU A 164 51.30 20.64 27.85
C GLU A 164 50.09 21.61 27.63
N SER A 165 50.23 22.60 26.73
CA SER A 165 49.51 23.88 26.63
C SER A 165 48.79 24.02 25.25
N ASP A 166 48.04 25.08 24.88
CA ASP A 166 48.06 26.52 25.21
C ASP A 166 46.70 27.12 25.62
N ALA A 167 46.72 28.38 26.07
CA ALA A 167 45.55 29.15 26.51
C ALA A 167 45.54 30.59 25.95
N VAL A 168 44.35 31.18 25.81
CA VAL A 168 44.14 32.62 25.56
C VAL A 168 43.05 33.15 26.49
N THR A 169 43.18 34.39 26.98
CA THR A 169 42.27 34.98 27.98
C THR A 169 42.02 36.46 27.70
N ILE A 170 40.75 36.83 27.54
CA ILE A 170 40.23 38.21 27.53
C ILE A 170 38.84 38.10 28.22
N VAL A 171 38.69 38.46 29.50
CA VAL A 171 38.50 39.83 30.05
C VAL A 171 37.19 40.48 29.58
N ALA A 172 36.40 40.94 30.54
CA ALA A 172 35.01 41.38 30.34
C ALA A 172 34.82 42.90 30.54
N THR A 173 33.71 43.42 30.01
CA THR A 173 33.15 44.76 30.33
C THR A 173 31.63 44.72 30.25
N GLU A 174 30.95 45.15 31.31
CA GLU A 174 29.56 45.64 31.26
C GLU A 174 29.52 47.03 30.58
N PRO A 175 28.32 47.55 30.23
CA PRO A 175 27.78 48.62 31.08
C PRO A 175 26.25 48.55 31.28
N ALA A 176 25.74 49.43 32.16
CA ALA A 176 24.36 49.44 32.63
C ALA A 176 23.51 50.64 32.11
N GLU A 177 22.19 50.47 32.22
CA GLU A 177 21.11 51.46 32.39
C GLU A 177 21.02 52.74 31.51
N THR A 178 19.94 52.82 30.72
CA THR A 178 18.95 53.92 30.60
C THR A 178 18.02 53.61 29.40
N GLY A 179 16.75 54.05 29.29
CA GLY A 179 15.87 54.78 30.21
C GLY A 179 14.81 55.58 29.42
N THR A 180 13.51 55.42 29.72
CA THR A 180 12.33 56.03 29.02
C THR A 180 12.10 55.55 27.57
N GLY A 181 10.88 55.58 26.98
CA GLY A 181 9.55 55.86 27.54
C GLY A 181 8.44 56.02 26.47
N ALA A 182 7.18 56.12 26.92
CA ALA A 182 5.95 56.52 26.20
C ALA A 182 5.33 55.57 25.12
N GLU A 183 4.00 55.41 25.21
CA GLU A 183 3.12 55.01 24.10
C GLU A 183 3.05 56.12 23.01
N PRO A 184 2.56 55.79 21.80
CA PRO A 184 1.32 56.49 21.42
C PRO A 184 0.28 55.63 20.68
N LYS A 185 -0.98 55.83 21.03
CA LYS A 185 -2.13 55.63 20.13
C LYS A 185 -2.03 56.58 18.93
N PRO A 186 -2.56 56.15 17.77
CA PRO A 186 -3.40 57.03 16.97
C PRO A 186 -4.80 56.43 16.75
N ALA A 187 -5.77 57.28 16.42
CA ALA A 187 -7.10 56.89 15.98
C ALA A 187 -7.60 57.88 14.93
N GLU A 188 -7.95 57.36 13.74
CA GLU A 188 -8.76 57.98 12.69
C GLU A 188 -9.29 56.78 11.86
N ALA A 189 -10.59 56.52 11.72
CA ALA A 189 -11.69 57.36 11.21
C ALA A 189 -11.65 57.50 9.67
N GLN A 190 -12.49 56.72 8.99
CA GLN A 190 -12.90 56.99 7.60
C GLN A 190 -14.33 56.50 7.36
N GLU A 191 -15.20 57.43 6.93
CA GLU A 191 -16.56 57.15 6.48
C GLU A 191 -16.56 56.81 4.99
N VAL A 192 -17.26 55.75 4.57
CA VAL A 192 -17.77 55.64 3.18
C VAL A 192 -19.18 55.06 3.15
N SER A 193 -20.13 55.97 2.96
CA SER A 193 -21.40 55.85 2.24
C SER A 193 -21.95 54.46 1.83
N GLN A 194 -23.15 54.15 2.32
CA GLN A 194 -24.13 53.34 1.59
C GLN A 194 -25.22 54.25 0.96
N PRO A 195 -25.78 53.91 -0.22
CA PRO A 195 -26.83 54.71 -0.86
C PRO A 195 -28.21 54.48 -0.24
N ALA A 196 -29.11 55.44 -0.41
CA ALA A 196 -30.49 55.38 0.10
C ALA A 196 -31.48 54.76 -0.90
N GLU A 197 -32.51 54.07 -0.41
CA GLU A 197 -33.73 53.73 -1.14
C GLU A 197 -34.96 54.46 -0.57
N GLU A 198 -35.98 54.66 -1.42
CA GLU A 198 -37.21 55.38 -1.08
C GLU A 198 -38.24 54.53 -0.32
N PRO A 199 -39.12 55.15 0.49
CA PRO A 199 -40.10 54.44 1.30
C PRO A 199 -41.37 54.04 0.51
N LYS A 200 -41.86 52.80 0.71
CA LYS A 200 -43.27 52.46 0.46
C LYS A 200 -43.80 51.29 1.33
N GLN A 201 -45.03 51.52 1.80
CA GLN A 201 -46.05 50.54 2.21
C GLN A 201 -45.75 49.64 3.43
N ALA A 202 -46.54 49.85 4.49
CA ALA A 202 -46.55 48.98 5.66
C ALA A 202 -47.33 47.67 5.40
N PRO A 203 -46.75 46.49 5.66
CA PRO A 203 -47.52 45.25 5.76
C PRO A 203 -48.34 45.21 7.06
N LYS A 204 -49.40 44.38 7.08
CA LYS A 204 -50.27 44.21 8.24
C LYS A 204 -49.55 43.51 9.39
N GLN A 205 -49.99 43.78 10.61
CA GLN A 205 -49.63 42.96 11.78
C GLN A 205 -50.09 41.51 11.55
N THR A 206 -49.17 40.58 11.62
CA THR A 206 -49.42 39.14 11.82
C THR A 206 -49.08 38.77 13.27
N ASP A 207 -49.74 37.75 13.82
CA ASP A 207 -49.60 37.41 15.24
C ASP A 207 -48.16 37.03 15.63
N PRO A 208 -47.70 37.38 16.85
CA PRO A 208 -46.34 37.08 17.31
C PRO A 208 -46.10 35.60 17.60
N THR A 209 -47.15 34.78 17.71
CA THR A 209 -47.08 33.36 18.12
C THR A 209 -46.41 32.42 17.11
N ASP A 210 -46.43 32.72 15.81
CA ASP A 210 -45.86 31.79 14.82
C ASP A 210 -44.33 31.91 14.73
N LYS A 211 -43.76 33.11 14.86
CA LYS A 211 -42.29 33.30 14.87
C LYS A 211 -41.62 32.60 16.05
N GLU A 212 -42.27 32.57 17.21
CA GLU A 212 -41.74 31.88 18.38
C GLU A 212 -41.85 30.34 18.24
N ARG A 213 -42.67 29.84 17.32
CA ARG A 213 -42.74 28.43 16.91
C ARG A 213 -41.65 28.08 15.91
N GLU A 214 -41.50 28.90 14.87
CA GLU A 214 -40.52 28.75 13.79
C GLU A 214 -39.09 28.66 14.36
N VAL A 215 -38.73 29.54 15.30
CA VAL A 215 -37.44 29.48 16.01
C VAL A 215 -37.29 28.18 16.82
N LYS A 216 -38.34 27.71 17.49
CA LYS A 216 -38.31 26.50 18.33
C LYS A 216 -38.29 25.19 17.54
N GLU A 217 -38.78 25.17 16.30
CA GLU A 217 -38.60 24.02 15.40
C GLU A 217 -37.20 24.00 14.79
N VAL A 218 -36.65 25.15 14.36
CA VAL A 218 -35.24 25.25 13.92
C VAL A 218 -34.26 24.85 15.04
N GLU A 219 -34.46 25.32 16.27
CA GLU A 219 -33.66 24.88 17.43
C GLU A 219 -33.79 23.38 17.74
N LYS A 220 -34.84 22.72 17.27
CA LYS A 220 -35.09 21.28 17.49
C LYS A 220 -34.47 20.41 16.40
N GLU A 221 -34.47 20.86 15.14
CA GLU A 221 -33.67 20.22 14.07
C GLU A 221 -32.16 20.35 14.35
N MET A 222 -31.73 21.50 14.90
CA MET A 222 -30.35 21.70 15.36
C MET A 222 -29.90 20.75 16.48
N GLN A 223 -30.80 20.02 17.14
CA GLN A 223 -30.44 19.08 18.23
C GLN A 223 -30.03 17.68 17.75
N GLN A 224 -30.07 17.39 16.45
CA GLN A 224 -29.69 16.08 15.90
C GLN A 224 -28.38 16.04 15.12
N LYS A 225 -27.80 17.20 14.74
CA LYS A 225 -26.53 17.22 14.00
C LYS A 225 -25.33 17.11 14.94
N MET A 226 -24.33 16.33 14.55
CA MET A 226 -23.14 16.04 15.35
C MET A 226 -22.07 17.13 15.18
N HIS A 227 -21.68 17.78 16.27
CA HIS A 227 -20.68 18.85 16.26
C HIS A 227 -19.26 18.32 16.52
N ILE A 228 -18.38 18.45 15.52
CA ILE A 228 -16.96 18.04 15.57
C ILE A 228 -16.09 19.29 15.48
N HIS A 229 -15.43 19.67 16.56
CA HIS A 229 -14.42 20.74 16.52
C HIS A 229 -13.13 20.21 15.92
N VAL A 230 -12.54 20.96 15.00
CA VAL A 230 -11.26 20.61 14.37
C VAL A 230 -10.15 21.45 14.97
N ASN A 231 -9.41 20.83 15.88
CA ASN A 231 -8.36 21.44 16.67
C ASN A 231 -7.18 21.85 15.76
N GLY A 232 -6.53 22.98 16.05
CA GLY A 232 -5.28 23.38 15.37
C GLY A 232 -5.42 23.87 13.92
N LEU A 233 -6.63 24.02 13.38
CA LEU A 233 -6.85 24.73 12.11
C LEU A 233 -6.85 26.24 12.33
N SER A 234 -6.16 26.95 11.43
CA SER A 234 -6.15 28.42 11.34
C SER A 234 -7.24 28.97 10.43
N SER A 235 -7.72 28.17 9.47
CA SER A 235 -8.68 28.58 8.44
C SER A 235 -9.60 27.44 8.04
N ALA A 236 -10.88 27.75 7.91
CA ALA A 236 -11.92 26.84 7.44
C ALA A 236 -11.76 26.46 5.95
N GLU A 237 -11.02 27.25 5.16
CA GLU A 237 -10.67 26.96 3.76
C GLU A 237 -10.00 25.59 3.60
N ALA A 238 -9.16 25.19 4.57
CA ALA A 238 -8.48 23.91 4.55
C ALA A 238 -9.47 22.71 4.59
N LEU A 239 -10.61 22.89 5.26
CA LEU A 239 -11.67 21.89 5.30
C LEU A 239 -12.55 21.92 4.04
N HIS A 240 -12.86 23.12 3.52
CA HIS A 240 -13.53 23.26 2.21
C HIS A 240 -12.75 22.56 1.09
N ILE A 241 -11.41 22.69 1.06
CA ILE A 241 -10.55 21.99 0.10
C ILE A 241 -10.66 20.47 0.22
N ILE A 242 -10.89 19.94 1.43
CA ILE A 242 -11.12 18.51 1.67
C ILE A 242 -12.50 18.04 1.22
N LEU A 243 -13.55 18.80 1.51
CA LEU A 243 -14.89 18.47 1.02
C LEU A 243 -14.93 18.56 -0.51
N ASP A 244 -14.29 19.55 -1.10
CA ASP A 244 -14.08 19.64 -2.55
C ASP A 244 -13.33 18.41 -3.09
N TYR A 245 -12.26 17.97 -2.44
CA TYR A 245 -11.53 16.76 -2.85
C TYR A 245 -12.40 15.50 -2.77
N VAL A 246 -13.17 15.31 -1.69
CA VAL A 246 -14.04 14.14 -1.51
C VAL A 246 -15.22 14.13 -2.48
N TYR A 247 -15.92 15.26 -2.65
CA TYR A 247 -17.15 15.31 -3.46
C TYR A 247 -16.88 15.54 -4.95
N LYS A 248 -15.72 16.11 -5.34
CA LYS A 248 -15.37 16.45 -6.74
C LYS A 248 -14.21 15.61 -7.28
N GLY A 249 -13.26 15.17 -6.45
CA GLY A 249 -12.01 14.54 -6.88
C GLY A 249 -12.17 13.14 -7.48
N PHE A 250 -13.03 12.30 -6.90
CA PHE A 250 -13.22 10.90 -7.35
C PHE A 250 -13.90 10.78 -8.74
N GLY A 251 -14.58 11.83 -9.22
CA GLY A 251 -15.25 11.86 -10.52
C GLY A 251 -14.34 12.08 -11.74
N GLY A 252 -13.13 12.63 -11.54
CA GLY A 252 -12.06 12.60 -12.54
C GLY A 252 -12.13 13.58 -13.72
N ALA A 253 -12.24 14.90 -13.47
CA ALA A 253 -11.83 15.92 -14.43
C ALA A 253 -11.42 17.26 -13.78
N ASP A 254 -12.36 17.90 -13.08
CA ASP A 254 -12.32 19.37 -12.89
C ASP A 254 -11.92 19.86 -11.49
N TRP A 255 -11.63 18.96 -10.53
CA TRP A 255 -11.10 19.38 -9.23
C TRP A 255 -9.64 19.85 -9.35
N GLN A 256 -9.36 21.07 -8.85
CA GLN A 256 -8.03 21.66 -8.84
C GLN A 256 -7.64 22.05 -7.42
N TYR A 257 -6.40 21.74 -7.03
CA TYR A 257 -5.86 22.12 -5.73
C TYR A 257 -5.42 23.58 -5.74
N ASN A 258 -6.05 24.42 -4.92
CA ASN A 258 -5.77 25.86 -4.87
C ASN A 258 -5.95 26.41 -3.44
N ALA A 259 -4.95 26.19 -2.57
CA ALA A 259 -4.87 26.87 -1.28
C ALA A 259 -4.42 28.33 -1.45
N THR A 260 -5.08 29.27 -0.78
CA THR A 260 -4.78 30.71 -0.86
C THR A 260 -3.46 31.09 -0.18
N THR A 261 -3.07 30.38 0.88
CA THR A 261 -1.91 30.71 1.73
C THR A 261 -1.10 29.47 2.10
N ALA A 262 0.16 29.68 2.48
CA ALA A 262 1.03 28.61 2.98
C ALA A 262 0.49 27.96 4.26
N GLN A 263 -0.21 28.72 5.11
CA GLN A 263 -0.83 28.18 6.32
C GLN A 263 -2.06 27.32 6.01
N VAL A 264 -2.91 27.71 5.03
CA VAL A 264 -3.96 26.80 4.55
C VAL A 264 -3.35 25.52 3.97
N ASN A 265 -2.26 25.61 3.21
CA ASN A 265 -1.58 24.42 2.67
C ASN A 265 -1.03 23.49 3.77
N LYS A 266 -0.45 24.04 4.85
CA LYS A 266 -0.04 23.28 6.05
C LYS A 266 -1.23 22.60 6.73
N ASP A 267 -2.33 23.33 6.91
CA ASP A 267 -3.54 22.80 7.54
C ASP A 267 -4.17 21.69 6.68
N VAL A 268 -4.18 21.81 5.35
CA VAL A 268 -4.59 20.70 4.46
C VAL A 268 -3.62 19.52 4.52
N LEU A 269 -2.30 19.72 4.68
CA LEU A 269 -1.35 18.62 4.87
C LEU A 269 -1.65 17.84 6.16
N ARG A 270 -1.95 18.52 7.27
CA ARG A 270 -2.39 17.89 8.54
C ARG A 270 -3.65 17.06 8.34
N LEU A 271 -4.71 17.69 7.82
CA LEU A 271 -5.99 17.02 7.61
C LEU A 271 -5.87 15.85 6.62
N ALA A 272 -5.18 16.03 5.49
CA ALA A 272 -5.01 14.98 4.48
C ALA A 272 -4.20 13.78 5.02
N ARG A 273 -3.27 14.01 5.96
CA ARG A 273 -2.58 12.95 6.70
C ARG A 273 -3.54 12.20 7.63
N SER A 274 -4.23 12.89 8.53
CA SER A 274 -5.15 12.24 9.49
C SER A 274 -6.29 11.48 8.78
N PHE A 275 -6.93 12.08 7.77
CA PHE A 275 -7.94 11.40 6.94
C PHE A 275 -7.36 10.31 6.01
N GLY A 276 -6.04 10.18 5.85
CA GLY A 276 -5.41 9.19 4.96
C GLY A 276 -5.53 9.49 3.46
N PHE A 277 -5.84 10.73 3.08
CA PHE A 277 -6.00 11.17 1.69
C PHE A 277 -4.63 11.39 1.01
N SER A 278 -3.92 10.29 0.75
CA SER A 278 -2.58 10.27 0.16
C SER A 278 -2.42 11.11 -1.13
N HIS A 279 -3.40 11.10 -2.03
CA HIS A 279 -3.36 11.94 -3.24
C HIS A 279 -3.54 13.43 -2.93
N LEU A 280 -4.44 13.80 -2.01
CA LEU A 280 -4.58 15.21 -1.59
C LEU A 280 -3.30 15.71 -0.91
N HIS A 281 -2.69 14.89 -0.07
CA HIS A 281 -1.38 15.15 0.53
C HIS A 281 -0.29 15.33 -0.54
N GLU A 282 -0.31 14.54 -1.62
CA GLU A 282 0.59 14.76 -2.77
C GLU A 282 0.29 16.07 -3.52
N HIS A 283 -0.97 16.48 -3.66
CA HIS A 283 -1.34 17.75 -4.28
C HIS A 283 -0.87 18.96 -3.44
N ALA A 284 -1.10 18.95 -2.12
CA ALA A 284 -0.61 19.97 -1.20
C ALA A 284 0.94 19.98 -1.09
N ALA A 285 1.59 18.83 -1.24
CA ALA A 285 3.04 18.77 -1.39
C ALA A 285 3.50 19.40 -2.72
N ARG A 286 2.84 19.11 -3.86
CA ARG A 286 3.20 19.73 -5.15
C ARG A 286 3.05 21.26 -5.13
N TRP A 287 2.06 21.80 -4.42
CA TRP A 287 1.87 23.26 -4.24
C TRP A 287 3.09 23.93 -3.56
N LEU A 288 3.74 23.27 -2.60
CA LEU A 288 4.97 23.79 -1.98
C LEU A 288 6.15 23.98 -2.97
N ALA A 289 6.10 23.39 -4.17
CA ALA A 289 7.09 23.60 -5.22
C ALA A 289 6.70 24.65 -6.30
N THR A 290 5.51 25.25 -6.22
CA THR A 290 5.03 26.28 -7.18
C THR A 290 5.21 27.69 -6.62
N GLY A 291 5.76 28.63 -7.40
CA GLY A 291 6.00 30.00 -6.93
C GLY A 291 7.01 30.11 -5.78
N LEU A 292 8.09 29.32 -5.83
CA LEU A 292 9.21 29.43 -4.89
C LEU A 292 9.92 30.78 -5.04
N THR A 293 10.12 31.49 -3.93
CA THR A 293 10.90 32.74 -3.83
C THR A 293 11.90 32.65 -2.67
N THR A 294 12.92 33.50 -2.67
CA THR A 294 13.87 33.61 -1.54
C THR A 294 13.20 33.90 -0.20
N GLU A 295 12.05 34.56 -0.21
CA GLU A 295 11.26 34.89 0.98
C GLU A 295 10.47 33.69 1.50
N ASN A 296 9.81 32.92 0.62
CA ASN A 296 8.89 31.84 1.01
C ASN A 296 9.54 30.45 1.09
N VAL A 297 10.73 30.25 0.51
CA VAL A 297 11.35 28.93 0.41
C VAL A 297 11.73 28.33 1.76
N LEU A 298 12.15 29.14 2.74
CA LEU A 298 12.50 28.63 4.06
C LEU A 298 11.27 28.06 4.78
N GLU A 299 10.14 28.78 4.80
CA GLU A 299 8.89 28.28 5.37
C GLU A 299 8.44 26.97 4.71
N ARG A 300 8.62 26.86 3.39
CA ARG A 300 8.28 25.65 2.62
C ARG A 300 9.23 24.48 2.92
N LEU A 301 10.52 24.74 3.15
CA LEU A 301 11.49 23.72 3.59
C LEU A 301 11.20 23.22 5.01
N VAL A 302 10.82 24.12 5.93
CA VAL A 302 10.35 23.78 7.28
C VAL A 302 9.08 22.93 7.20
N THR A 303 8.12 23.32 6.36
CA THR A 303 6.91 22.52 6.07
C THR A 303 7.28 21.14 5.52
N CYS A 304 8.28 21.04 4.65
CA CYS A 304 8.75 19.75 4.15
C CYS A 304 9.40 18.87 5.23
N GLU A 305 9.99 19.45 6.28
CA GLU A 305 10.48 18.70 7.44
C GLU A 305 9.34 18.29 8.39
N GLU A 306 8.39 19.19 8.68
CA GLU A 306 7.19 18.92 9.52
C GLU A 306 6.36 17.74 8.98
N PHE A 307 6.11 17.69 7.67
CA PHE A 307 5.31 16.65 7.01
C PHE A 307 6.13 15.50 6.40
N GLY A 308 7.44 15.41 6.70
CA GLY A 308 8.30 14.31 6.23
C GLY A 308 8.48 14.22 4.71
N LEU A 309 8.26 15.31 3.97
CA LEU A 309 8.32 15.42 2.51
C LEU A 309 9.78 15.44 1.99
N GLY A 310 10.63 14.51 2.43
CA GLY A 310 12.08 14.51 2.14
C GLY A 310 12.43 14.62 0.66
N LEU A 311 11.79 13.83 -0.20
CA LEU A 311 11.99 13.87 -1.66
C LEU A 311 11.59 15.19 -2.33
N LEU A 312 10.79 16.01 -1.64
CA LEU A 312 10.44 17.37 -2.08
C LEU A 312 11.45 18.38 -1.55
N ARG A 313 11.85 18.25 -0.27
CA ARG A 313 12.93 19.03 0.36
C ARG A 313 14.21 18.96 -0.46
N GLU A 314 14.61 17.74 -0.85
CA GLU A 314 15.74 17.47 -1.75
C GLU A 314 15.65 18.28 -3.05
N LYS A 315 14.49 18.28 -3.73
CA LYS A 315 14.27 18.99 -5.00
C LYS A 315 14.17 20.51 -4.88
N ILE A 316 13.70 21.01 -3.73
CA ILE A 316 13.72 22.46 -3.44
C ILE A 316 15.16 22.90 -3.19
N ASN A 317 15.93 22.12 -2.42
CA ASN A 317 17.35 22.37 -2.20
C ASN A 317 18.14 22.31 -3.52
N GLU A 318 17.95 21.30 -4.37
CA GLU A 318 18.54 21.20 -5.71
C GLU A 318 18.29 22.46 -6.56
N ARG A 319 17.05 23.00 -6.52
CA ARG A 319 16.68 24.22 -7.24
C ARG A 319 17.32 25.49 -6.68
N LEU A 320 17.54 25.58 -5.36
CA LEU A 320 18.32 26.65 -4.74
C LEU A 320 19.81 26.53 -5.08
N ALA A 321 20.35 25.31 -5.07
CA ALA A 321 21.75 25.02 -5.37
C ALA A 321 22.13 25.44 -6.80
N LEU A 322 21.21 25.30 -7.77
CA LEU A 322 21.34 25.85 -9.13
C LEU A 322 21.38 27.39 -9.22
N LYS A 323 21.15 28.11 -8.11
CA LYS A 323 21.14 29.58 -8.04
C LYS A 323 21.88 30.10 -6.79
N PRO A 324 23.22 30.15 -6.78
CA PRO A 324 24.02 30.52 -5.61
C PRO A 324 23.62 31.85 -4.95
N ALA A 325 23.19 32.86 -5.71
CA ALA A 325 22.74 34.14 -5.15
C ALA A 325 21.44 34.04 -4.34
N GLU A 326 20.45 33.26 -4.80
CA GLU A 326 19.20 33.02 -4.06
C GLU A 326 19.48 32.16 -2.82
N LEU A 327 20.36 31.17 -2.94
CA LEU A 327 20.79 30.33 -1.82
C LEU A 327 21.56 31.12 -0.74
N MET A 328 22.47 32.02 -1.12
CA MET A 328 23.18 32.88 -0.16
C MET A 328 22.24 33.83 0.59
N LEU A 329 21.18 34.34 -0.06
CA LEU A 329 20.15 35.13 0.62
C LEU A 329 19.37 34.30 1.64
N VAL A 330 18.98 33.07 1.29
CA VAL A 330 18.29 32.14 2.20
C VAL A 330 19.17 31.76 3.40
N CYS A 331 20.44 31.43 3.18
CA CYS A 331 21.40 31.14 4.25
C CYS A 331 21.75 32.36 5.12
N SER A 332 21.51 33.58 4.63
CA SER A 332 21.69 34.83 5.39
C SER A 332 20.43 35.25 6.18
N SER A 333 19.29 34.56 6.02
CA SER A 333 18.07 34.86 6.76
C SER A 333 18.24 34.52 8.24
N PRO A 334 17.95 35.44 9.18
CA PRO A 334 18.08 35.16 10.62
C PRO A 334 17.15 34.03 11.09
N GLU A 335 16.10 33.72 10.32
CA GLU A 335 15.19 32.61 10.61
C GLU A 335 15.80 31.22 10.38
N ILE A 336 16.82 31.08 9.52
CA ILE A 336 17.38 29.76 9.21
C ILE A 336 18.13 29.16 10.40
N THR A 337 18.57 30.00 11.34
CA THR A 337 19.22 29.59 12.59
C THR A 337 18.26 28.83 13.53
N LYS A 338 16.94 29.02 13.37
CA LYS A 338 15.90 28.23 14.06
C LYS A 338 15.85 26.78 13.56
N HIS A 339 16.39 26.49 12.37
CA HIS A 339 16.28 25.22 11.67
C HIS A 339 17.67 24.67 11.24
N PRO A 340 18.55 24.33 12.20
CA PRO A 340 19.96 23.99 11.93
C PRO A 340 20.14 22.79 10.98
N ARG A 341 19.18 21.86 10.90
CA ARG A 341 19.20 20.76 9.92
C ARG A 341 19.05 21.24 8.48
N ILE A 342 18.15 22.20 8.24
CA ILE A 342 17.94 22.78 6.91
C ILE A 342 19.18 23.57 6.50
N LEU A 343 19.77 24.33 7.42
CA LEU A 343 21.05 25.01 7.20
C LEU A 343 22.18 24.02 6.87
N GLN A 344 22.29 22.91 7.62
CA GLN A 344 23.29 21.86 7.37
C GLN A 344 23.13 21.23 5.99
N ASP A 345 21.92 20.81 5.61
CA ASP A 345 21.64 20.22 4.29
C ASP A 345 22.01 21.17 3.14
N LEU A 346 21.70 22.47 3.29
CA LEU A 346 22.03 23.48 2.28
C LEU A 346 23.54 23.73 2.20
N LEU A 347 24.25 23.82 3.32
CA LEU A 347 25.72 23.98 3.35
C LEU A 347 26.44 22.77 2.74
N VAL A 348 25.96 21.55 2.98
CA VAL A 348 26.46 20.33 2.34
C VAL A 348 26.26 20.38 0.82
N GLN A 349 25.13 20.90 0.34
CA GLN A 349 24.92 21.08 -1.10
C GLN A 349 25.83 22.15 -1.70
N VAL A 350 26.08 23.29 -1.02
CA VAL A 350 27.04 24.32 -1.44
C VAL A 350 28.43 23.73 -1.62
N ALA A 351 28.96 23.02 -0.60
CA ALA A 351 30.26 22.36 -0.69
C ALA A 351 30.32 21.39 -1.89
N SER A 352 29.30 20.54 -2.05
CA SER A 352 29.21 19.58 -3.16
C SER A 352 29.07 20.21 -4.56
N LEU A 353 28.85 21.53 -4.65
CA LEU A 353 28.90 22.29 -5.90
C LEU A 353 30.24 22.98 -6.10
N GLN A 354 30.91 23.43 -5.03
CA GLN A 354 32.28 23.94 -5.11
C GLN A 354 33.23 22.84 -5.59
N ASP A 355 33.17 21.64 -4.99
CA ASP A 355 33.92 20.45 -5.42
C ASP A 355 33.74 20.16 -6.93
N LYS A 356 32.55 20.42 -7.48
CA LYS A 356 32.24 20.22 -8.89
C LYS A 356 32.65 21.39 -9.77
N GLN A 357 32.67 22.62 -9.27
CA GLN A 357 33.16 23.78 -10.02
C GLN A 357 34.68 23.71 -10.17
N ASP A 358 35.39 23.36 -9.09
CA ASP A 358 36.84 23.19 -9.10
C ASP A 358 37.26 22.02 -10.01
N ALA A 359 36.60 20.86 -9.90
CA ALA A 359 36.86 19.71 -10.78
C ALA A 359 36.58 20.01 -12.27
N ASN A 360 35.55 20.80 -12.59
CA ASN A 360 35.28 21.23 -13.97
C ASN A 360 36.29 22.30 -14.47
N ALA A 361 36.89 23.09 -13.58
CA ALA A 361 37.94 24.03 -13.94
C ALA A 361 39.26 23.30 -14.28
N GLU A 362 39.60 22.22 -13.56
CA GLU A 362 40.75 21.37 -13.89
C GLU A 362 40.55 20.60 -15.22
N ASP A 363 39.36 20.01 -15.43
CA ASP A 363 39.03 19.24 -16.64
C ASP A 363 38.82 20.14 -17.88
N GLY A 364 38.44 21.41 -17.69
CA GLY A 364 38.34 22.42 -18.74
C GLY A 364 39.69 22.79 -19.36
N ASN A 365 40.72 22.99 -18.53
CA ASN A 365 42.08 23.33 -18.97
C ASN A 365 42.70 22.26 -19.87
N GLN A 366 42.35 20.98 -19.69
CA GLN A 366 42.85 19.89 -20.55
C GLN A 366 42.13 19.83 -21.91
N LYS A 367 40.88 20.29 -21.99
CA LYS A 367 40.10 20.24 -23.24
C LYS A 367 40.41 21.37 -24.21
N GLU A 368 40.83 22.55 -23.75
CA GLU A 368 41.36 23.57 -24.67
C GLU A 368 42.68 23.10 -25.33
N GLU A 369 43.55 22.39 -24.61
CA GLU A 369 44.76 21.78 -25.20
C GLU A 369 44.48 20.65 -26.21
N GLU A 370 43.33 19.98 -26.17
CA GLU A 370 42.94 18.99 -27.20
C GLU A 370 42.19 19.64 -28.39
N ALA A 371 41.39 20.68 -28.14
CA ALA A 371 40.65 21.40 -29.19
C ALA A 371 41.56 22.13 -30.21
N GLU A 372 42.73 22.60 -29.78
CA GLU A 372 43.75 23.15 -30.71
C GLU A 372 44.42 22.06 -31.57
N LYS A 373 44.33 20.77 -31.18
CA LYS A 373 44.94 19.65 -31.92
C LYS A 373 43.98 19.08 -32.98
N GLU A 374 42.68 18.90 -32.68
CA GLU A 374 41.70 18.42 -33.68
C GLU A 374 41.47 19.40 -34.85
N ASN A 375 41.64 20.71 -34.63
CA ASN A 375 41.44 21.73 -35.66
C ASN A 375 42.43 21.64 -36.84
N HIS A 376 43.55 20.91 -36.71
CA HIS A 376 44.57 20.83 -37.75
C HIS A 376 44.39 19.64 -38.73
N GLU A 377 43.49 18.68 -38.44
CA GLU A 377 43.36 17.43 -39.22
C GLU A 377 42.06 17.31 -40.04
N ASN A 378 41.07 18.20 -39.84
CA ASN A 378 39.77 18.13 -40.53
C ASN A 378 39.63 19.02 -41.80
N GLN A 379 40.66 19.77 -42.20
CA GLN A 379 40.54 20.81 -43.24
C GLN A 379 40.73 20.31 -44.70
N GLU A 380 40.51 19.03 -45.01
CA GLU A 380 40.74 18.47 -46.37
C GLU A 380 39.58 17.61 -46.94
N SER A 381 38.39 17.59 -46.33
CA SER A 381 37.31 16.64 -46.72
C SER A 381 35.95 17.23 -47.14
N LEU A 382 35.76 18.57 -47.11
CA LEU A 382 34.45 19.22 -47.30
C LEU A 382 34.42 20.31 -48.39
N GLU A 383 34.78 19.97 -49.63
CA GLU A 383 34.61 20.87 -50.79
C GLU A 383 33.80 20.27 -51.96
N ASN A 384 33.06 19.17 -51.73
CA ASN A 384 32.42 18.43 -52.83
C ASN A 384 31.05 17.80 -52.47
N LYS A 385 30.05 18.62 -52.13
CA LYS A 385 28.64 18.15 -52.02
C LYS A 385 27.50 19.17 -52.19
N GLU A 386 27.76 20.47 -52.32
CA GLU A 386 26.71 21.48 -52.56
C GLU A 386 26.57 21.83 -54.04
N ASN A 387 25.76 21.06 -54.80
CA ASN A 387 25.18 21.52 -56.08
C ASN A 387 24.07 20.59 -56.64
N LYS A 388 23.00 20.31 -55.86
CA LYS A 388 21.75 19.72 -56.41
C LYS A 388 20.55 19.74 -55.45
N ASN A 389 19.75 20.83 -55.45
CA ASN A 389 18.27 20.78 -55.34
C ASN A 389 17.57 22.16 -55.38
N GLU A 390 17.80 22.96 -56.44
CA GLU A 390 16.96 24.14 -56.73
C GLU A 390 16.21 24.00 -58.06
N ASN A 391 15.24 23.08 -58.12
CA ASN A 391 14.07 23.26 -58.98
C ASN A 391 12.92 22.29 -58.67
N ARG A 392 11.81 22.82 -58.11
CA ARG A 392 10.39 22.43 -58.31
C ARG A 392 9.49 22.93 -57.18
N GLN A 393 9.09 24.19 -57.25
CA GLN A 393 7.84 24.67 -56.68
C GLN A 393 6.94 25.15 -57.82
N ASP A 394 5.95 24.36 -58.23
CA ASP A 394 4.65 24.89 -58.69
C ASP A 394 3.54 23.81 -58.65
N LYS A 395 2.29 24.26 -58.47
CA LYS A 395 1.01 23.55 -58.71
C LYS A 395 0.82 22.12 -58.14
N GLN A 396 0.21 22.05 -56.95
CA GLN A 396 -0.96 21.18 -56.76
C GLN A 396 -1.87 21.58 -55.58
N THR A 397 -2.86 22.44 -55.85
CA THR A 397 -4.05 22.58 -55.00
C THR A 397 -4.89 21.30 -55.10
N LYS A 398 -4.79 20.42 -54.10
CA LYS A 398 -5.35 19.07 -54.20
C LYS A 398 -6.01 18.58 -52.91
N LYS A 399 -7.27 19.00 -52.73
CA LYS A 399 -8.34 18.37 -51.92
C LYS A 399 -7.81 17.50 -50.77
N GLU A 400 -7.67 18.11 -49.60
CA GLU A 400 -7.18 17.47 -48.38
C GLU A 400 -7.88 16.12 -48.16
N LYS A 401 -7.06 15.07 -48.05
CA LYS A 401 -7.51 13.78 -47.52
C LYS A 401 -7.29 13.84 -46.01
N PRO A 402 -8.22 13.33 -45.18
CA PRO A 402 -8.02 13.27 -43.73
C PRO A 402 -6.70 12.56 -43.44
N ASP A 403 -5.85 13.19 -42.63
CA ASP A 403 -4.45 12.81 -42.57
C ASP A 403 -4.31 11.39 -41.99
N LYS A 404 -3.45 10.58 -42.61
CA LYS A 404 -3.29 9.17 -42.29
C LYS A 404 -2.45 9.03 -41.03
N HIS A 405 -3.10 9.18 -39.88
CA HIS A 405 -2.60 8.95 -38.52
C HIS A 405 -1.83 7.63 -38.40
N LYS A 406 -0.51 7.70 -38.66
CA LYS A 406 0.44 6.63 -38.36
C LYS A 406 0.71 6.63 -36.84
N PRO A 407 0.75 5.47 -36.18
CA PRO A 407 1.21 5.41 -34.79
C PRO A 407 2.65 5.94 -34.71
N THR A 408 2.97 6.69 -33.67
CA THR A 408 4.30 7.29 -33.53
C THR A 408 5.38 6.22 -33.33
N LYS A 409 6.61 6.52 -33.75
CA LYS A 409 7.78 5.65 -33.50
C LYS A 409 7.94 5.40 -31.99
N ALA A 410 7.65 6.41 -31.17
CA ALA A 410 7.69 6.35 -29.70
C ALA A 410 6.69 5.34 -29.12
N GLU A 411 5.42 5.34 -29.55
CA GLU A 411 4.42 4.34 -29.12
C GLU A 411 4.89 2.91 -29.41
N LYS A 412 5.44 2.67 -30.61
CA LYS A 412 5.89 1.33 -31.00
C LYS A 412 7.06 0.88 -30.12
N MET A 413 8.07 1.74 -29.94
CA MET A 413 9.24 1.43 -29.11
C MET A 413 8.84 1.23 -27.63
N ALA A 414 7.95 2.06 -27.10
CA ALA A 414 7.41 1.95 -25.75
C ALA A 414 6.75 0.58 -25.48
N LYS A 415 5.93 0.10 -26.41
CA LYS A 415 5.23 -1.20 -26.31
C LYS A 415 6.20 -2.37 -26.39
N GLN A 416 7.08 -2.36 -27.39
CA GLN A 416 8.05 -3.44 -27.61
C GLN A 416 9.07 -3.53 -26.46
N ALA A 417 9.44 -2.41 -25.82
CA ALA A 417 10.31 -2.40 -24.65
C ALA A 417 9.69 -3.12 -23.45
N ILE A 418 8.39 -2.95 -23.17
CA ILE A 418 7.70 -3.63 -22.06
C ILE A 418 7.70 -5.15 -22.29
N ALA A 419 7.40 -5.61 -23.51
CA ALA A 419 7.41 -7.04 -23.82
C ALA A 419 8.83 -7.64 -23.83
N ALA A 420 9.80 -6.97 -24.45
CA ALA A 420 11.20 -7.43 -24.44
C ALA A 420 11.76 -7.56 -23.02
N ALA A 421 11.40 -6.64 -22.11
CA ALA A 421 11.80 -6.69 -20.70
C ALA A 421 11.22 -7.87 -19.91
N VAL A 422 10.20 -8.59 -20.40
CA VAL A 422 9.66 -9.80 -19.74
C VAL A 422 9.79 -11.08 -20.56
N GLN A 423 10.10 -10.96 -21.86
CA GLN A 423 10.24 -12.09 -22.78
C GLN A 423 11.38 -13.03 -22.37
N VAL A 424 12.54 -12.48 -21.99
CA VAL A 424 13.72 -13.27 -21.59
C VAL A 424 13.47 -14.06 -20.30
N SER A 425 12.64 -13.54 -19.40
CA SER A 425 12.23 -14.15 -18.13
C SER A 425 10.94 -14.99 -18.23
N TYR A 426 10.48 -15.35 -19.43
CA TYR A 426 9.18 -16.01 -19.58
C TYR A 426 9.24 -17.54 -19.48
N GLY A 427 8.47 -18.10 -18.53
CA GLY A 427 8.29 -19.54 -18.34
C GLY A 427 9.39 -20.21 -17.51
N PRO A 428 9.32 -21.55 -17.30
CA PRO A 428 10.25 -22.29 -16.42
C PRO A 428 11.68 -22.43 -16.97
N CYS A 429 11.96 -21.87 -18.14
CA CYS A 429 13.30 -21.75 -18.73
C CYS A 429 13.68 -20.28 -19.01
N GLY A 430 12.86 -19.32 -18.57
CA GLY A 430 13.20 -17.90 -18.61
C GLY A 430 14.39 -17.60 -17.71
N SER A 431 15.28 -16.72 -18.16
CA SER A 431 16.48 -16.32 -17.43
C SER A 431 16.20 -15.20 -16.43
N ASP A 432 16.63 -15.39 -15.18
CA ASP A 432 16.61 -14.37 -14.13
C ASP A 432 17.25 -13.05 -14.59
N GLN A 433 16.61 -11.93 -14.26
CA GLN A 433 17.12 -10.60 -14.60
C GLN A 433 17.69 -9.88 -13.38
N LEU A 434 18.89 -9.32 -13.54
CA LEU A 434 19.49 -8.40 -12.57
C LEU A 434 18.92 -6.98 -12.80
N VAL A 435 17.90 -6.64 -12.03
CA VAL A 435 17.32 -5.29 -11.98
C VAL A 435 18.17 -4.43 -11.03
N VAL A 436 18.87 -3.44 -11.58
CA VAL A 436 19.65 -2.47 -10.81
C VAL A 436 18.86 -1.18 -10.67
N THR A 437 18.74 -0.69 -9.44
CA THR A 437 18.20 0.63 -9.08
C THR A 437 19.23 1.39 -8.24
N GLU A 438 19.05 2.70 -8.09
CA GLU A 438 19.95 3.57 -7.29
C GLU A 438 20.17 3.06 -5.85
N ARG A 439 19.18 2.38 -5.26
CA ARG A 439 19.19 1.92 -3.87
C ARG A 439 19.40 0.41 -3.72
N HIS A 440 19.03 -0.39 -4.72
CA HIS A 440 18.97 -1.85 -4.62
C HIS A 440 19.37 -2.58 -5.91
N LYS A 441 20.03 -3.73 -5.76
CA LYS A 441 20.21 -4.74 -6.80
C LYS A 441 19.27 -5.91 -6.49
N LEU A 442 18.44 -6.31 -7.45
CA LEU A 442 17.52 -7.43 -7.33
C LEU A 442 17.76 -8.42 -8.47
N VAL A 443 17.89 -9.71 -8.16
CA VAL A 443 17.84 -10.79 -9.17
C VAL A 443 16.46 -11.43 -9.06
N THR A 444 15.72 -11.48 -10.17
CA THR A 444 14.35 -12.03 -10.19
C THR A 444 13.90 -12.39 -11.62
N ASN A 445 13.19 -13.51 -11.76
CA ASN A 445 12.42 -13.85 -12.96
C ASN A 445 11.01 -13.22 -12.97
N SER A 446 10.61 -12.58 -11.86
CA SER A 446 9.25 -12.08 -11.69
C SER A 446 8.96 -10.87 -12.57
N ALA A 447 8.25 -11.08 -13.68
CA ALA A 447 7.80 -10.01 -14.57
C ALA A 447 7.05 -8.89 -13.84
N THR A 448 6.25 -9.19 -12.81
CA THR A 448 5.59 -8.17 -11.97
C THR A 448 6.60 -7.26 -11.29
N ARG A 449 7.77 -7.79 -10.88
CA ARG A 449 8.81 -7.07 -10.15
C ARG A 449 9.74 -6.31 -11.10
N ILE A 450 10.13 -6.94 -12.21
CA ILE A 450 10.86 -6.29 -13.32
C ILE A 450 10.09 -5.06 -13.80
N LEU A 451 8.78 -5.21 -14.07
CA LEU A 451 7.94 -4.11 -14.54
C LEU A 451 7.61 -3.08 -13.45
N THR A 452 7.45 -3.47 -12.17
CA THR A 452 7.23 -2.48 -11.09
C THR A 452 8.47 -1.59 -10.85
N LEU A 453 9.68 -2.10 -11.11
CA LEU A 453 10.93 -1.34 -10.96
C LEU A 453 11.35 -0.58 -12.23
N ALA A 454 10.72 -0.85 -13.38
CA ALA A 454 11.00 -0.15 -14.63
C ALA A 454 10.57 1.32 -14.56
N ARG A 455 11.41 2.22 -15.10
CA ARG A 455 11.12 3.67 -15.19
C ARG A 455 10.73 4.05 -16.63
N PRO A 456 9.43 4.08 -16.99
CA PRO A 456 8.98 4.30 -18.36
C PRO A 456 9.11 5.77 -18.78
N GLY A 457 10.03 6.06 -19.70
CA GLY A 457 10.22 7.41 -20.28
C GLY A 457 9.11 7.89 -21.24
N SER A 458 8.00 7.16 -21.37
CA SER A 458 6.84 7.55 -22.20
C SER A 458 5.56 7.53 -21.36
N PRO A 459 4.67 8.55 -21.45
CA PRO A 459 3.39 8.54 -20.73
C PRO A 459 2.53 7.30 -21.06
N ILE A 460 2.55 6.85 -22.32
CA ILE A 460 1.80 5.68 -22.77
C ILE A 460 2.39 4.38 -22.18
N ALA A 461 3.72 4.30 -22.07
CA ALA A 461 4.36 3.21 -21.33
C ALA A 461 4.00 3.26 -19.85
N LYS A 462 3.97 4.45 -19.21
CA LYS A 462 3.59 4.60 -17.80
C LYS A 462 2.18 4.10 -17.52
N VAL A 463 1.19 4.48 -18.33
CA VAL A 463 -0.19 4.01 -18.19
C VAL A 463 -0.29 2.50 -18.39
N LEU A 464 0.31 1.94 -19.46
CA LEU A 464 0.34 0.50 -19.69
C LEU A 464 0.99 -0.27 -18.51
N LEU A 465 2.14 0.20 -18.06
CA LEU A 465 2.91 -0.39 -16.96
C LEU A 465 2.11 -0.37 -15.65
N GLN A 466 1.45 0.74 -15.33
CA GLN A 466 0.61 0.89 -14.15
C GLN A 466 -0.55 -0.11 -14.14
N HIS A 467 -1.26 -0.29 -15.26
CA HIS A 467 -2.32 -1.29 -15.34
C HIS A 467 -1.81 -2.74 -15.33
N ILE A 468 -0.70 -3.04 -16.01
CA ILE A 468 -0.10 -4.37 -16.04
C ILE A 468 0.42 -4.76 -14.64
N CYS A 469 1.04 -3.84 -13.92
CA CYS A 469 1.48 -4.07 -12.54
C CYS A 469 0.30 -4.17 -11.57
N LYS A 470 -0.75 -3.34 -11.73
CA LYS A 470 -1.99 -3.46 -10.93
C LYS A 470 -2.63 -4.84 -11.10
N PHE A 471 -2.79 -5.31 -12.35
CA PHE A 471 -3.28 -6.67 -12.62
C PHE A 471 -2.43 -7.75 -11.93
N GLY A 472 -1.09 -7.63 -12.00
CA GLY A 472 -0.16 -8.54 -11.33
C GLY A 472 -0.16 -8.47 -9.80
N GLN A 473 -0.66 -7.37 -9.21
CA GLN A 473 -0.86 -7.21 -7.77
C GLN A 473 -2.21 -7.78 -7.32
N GLU A 474 -3.27 -7.57 -8.10
CA GLU A 474 -4.63 -8.06 -7.81
C GLU A 474 -4.77 -9.58 -7.99
N ILE A 475 -4.16 -10.15 -9.04
CA ILE A 475 -4.29 -11.57 -9.40
C ILE A 475 -3.06 -12.41 -9.00
N GLY A 476 -1.93 -11.76 -8.72
CA GLY A 476 -0.67 -12.39 -8.32
C GLY A 476 0.21 -12.92 -9.46
N ASP A 477 -0.38 -13.28 -10.61
CA ASP A 477 0.35 -13.86 -11.74
C ASP A 477 -0.20 -13.43 -13.11
N GLY A 478 0.40 -13.92 -14.19
CA GLY A 478 -0.01 -13.67 -15.57
C GLY A 478 0.55 -12.38 -16.16
N THR A 479 1.28 -11.57 -15.39
CA THR A 479 1.83 -10.27 -15.81
C THR A 479 2.65 -10.35 -17.10
N ALA A 480 3.51 -11.37 -17.22
CA ALA A 480 4.30 -11.61 -18.44
C ALA A 480 3.42 -11.98 -19.63
N THR A 481 2.51 -12.95 -19.43
CA THR A 481 1.55 -13.42 -20.45
C THR A 481 0.69 -12.26 -20.96
N LEU A 482 0.20 -11.38 -20.08
CA LEU A 482 -0.57 -10.18 -20.45
C LEU A 482 0.27 -9.20 -21.29
N ALA A 483 1.51 -8.91 -20.91
CA ALA A 483 2.40 -8.05 -21.69
C ALA A 483 2.71 -8.63 -23.08
N LEU A 484 2.94 -9.95 -23.17
CA LEU A 484 3.23 -10.66 -24.43
C LEU A 484 2.01 -10.73 -25.37
N LEU A 485 0.81 -11.00 -24.84
CA LEU A 485 -0.45 -10.89 -25.58
C LEU A 485 -0.63 -9.48 -26.15
N LEU A 486 -0.42 -8.45 -25.32
CA LEU A 486 -0.59 -7.06 -25.70
C LEU A 486 0.39 -6.64 -26.81
N ASP A 487 1.65 -7.08 -26.78
CA ASP A 487 2.57 -6.80 -27.89
C ASP A 487 2.15 -7.48 -29.20
N GLY A 488 1.75 -8.76 -29.16
CA GLY A 488 1.23 -9.45 -30.35
C GLY A 488 0.01 -8.76 -30.96
N ALA A 489 -0.94 -8.33 -30.10
CA ALA A 489 -2.07 -7.51 -30.50
C ALA A 489 -1.65 -6.14 -31.06
N PHE A 490 -0.71 -5.43 -30.42
CA PHE A 490 -0.27 -4.12 -30.88
C PHE A 490 0.52 -4.19 -32.19
N GLN A 491 1.32 -5.24 -32.41
CA GLN A 491 1.93 -5.53 -33.71
C GLN A 491 0.84 -5.74 -34.77
N PHE A 492 -0.17 -6.59 -34.50
CA PHE A 492 -1.29 -6.82 -35.42
C PHE A 492 -2.06 -5.52 -35.75
N CYS A 493 -2.46 -4.76 -34.73
CA CYS A 493 -3.15 -3.49 -34.89
C CYS A 493 -2.32 -2.47 -35.69
N ALA A 494 -1.02 -2.34 -35.40
CA ALA A 494 -0.14 -1.44 -36.14
C ALA A 494 -0.04 -1.81 -37.62
N HIS A 495 -0.03 -3.10 -37.95
CA HIS A 495 -0.12 -3.57 -39.33
C HIS A 495 -1.50 -3.28 -39.95
N ALA A 496 -2.60 -3.67 -39.31
CA ALA A 496 -3.95 -3.46 -39.84
C ALA A 496 -4.26 -1.97 -40.12
N LEU A 497 -3.84 -1.07 -39.22
CA LEU A 497 -3.95 0.38 -39.39
C LEU A 497 -3.05 0.91 -40.52
N LYS A 498 -1.78 0.47 -40.59
CA LYS A 498 -0.83 0.88 -41.64
C LYS A 498 -1.30 0.46 -43.03
N ASP A 499 -1.82 -0.76 -43.15
CA ASP A 499 -2.32 -1.34 -44.39
C ASP A 499 -3.65 -0.72 -44.83
N GLY A 500 -4.35 0.00 -43.93
CA GLY A 500 -5.70 0.51 -44.15
C GLY A 500 -6.79 -0.55 -44.09
N ARG A 501 -6.51 -1.72 -43.49
CA ARG A 501 -7.47 -2.83 -43.33
C ARG A 501 -8.51 -2.60 -42.23
N ALA A 502 -8.28 -1.63 -41.34
CA ALA A 502 -9.18 -1.26 -40.26
C ALA A 502 -8.95 0.21 -39.83
N SER A 503 -9.96 0.84 -39.20
CA SER A 503 -9.78 2.06 -38.41
C SER A 503 -9.44 1.76 -36.95
N ARG A 504 -9.10 2.79 -36.14
CA ARG A 504 -8.94 2.62 -34.69
C ARG A 504 -10.23 2.18 -33.99
N GLN A 505 -11.38 2.69 -34.43
CA GLN A 505 -12.68 2.27 -33.89
C GLN A 505 -12.96 0.80 -34.20
N ASP A 506 -12.58 0.35 -35.39
CA ASP A 506 -12.74 -1.05 -35.80
C ASP A 506 -11.83 -1.99 -34.99
N MET A 507 -10.60 -1.58 -34.69
CA MET A 507 -9.73 -2.32 -33.75
C MET A 507 -10.28 -2.32 -32.32
N ALA A 508 -10.89 -1.22 -31.85
CA ALA A 508 -11.60 -1.20 -30.56
C ALA A 508 -12.82 -2.14 -30.55
N ARG A 509 -13.59 -2.21 -31.65
CA ARG A 509 -14.66 -3.20 -31.86
C ARG A 509 -14.12 -4.63 -31.80
N CYS A 510 -12.95 -4.91 -32.37
CA CYS A 510 -12.34 -6.25 -32.28
C CYS A 510 -12.09 -6.68 -30.83
N PHE A 511 -11.59 -5.80 -29.96
CA PHE A 511 -11.44 -6.15 -28.54
C PHE A 511 -12.78 -6.34 -27.81
N MET A 512 -13.82 -5.58 -28.16
CA MET A 512 -15.18 -5.80 -27.62
C MET A 512 -15.78 -7.14 -28.08
N PHE A 513 -15.51 -7.57 -29.32
CA PHE A 513 -15.91 -8.89 -29.81
C PHE A 513 -15.18 -10.04 -29.10
N ILE A 514 -13.87 -9.90 -28.85
CA ILE A 514 -13.10 -10.89 -28.08
C ILE A 514 -13.69 -11.01 -26.65
N GLU A 515 -14.04 -9.89 -26.03
CA GLU A 515 -14.67 -9.86 -24.72
C GLU A 515 -16.09 -10.47 -24.70
N ALA A 516 -16.93 -10.21 -25.72
CA ALA A 516 -18.32 -10.68 -25.75
C ALA A 516 -18.52 -12.11 -26.27
N VAL A 517 -17.66 -12.57 -27.19
CA VAL A 517 -17.80 -13.84 -27.93
C VAL A 517 -16.66 -14.80 -27.60
N VAL A 518 -15.40 -14.36 -27.73
CA VAL A 518 -14.25 -15.26 -27.50
C VAL A 518 -14.21 -15.70 -26.04
N LEU A 519 -14.50 -14.83 -25.05
CA LEU A 519 -14.59 -15.27 -23.66
C LEU A 519 -15.63 -16.39 -23.44
N ARG A 520 -16.70 -16.44 -24.24
CA ARG A 520 -17.72 -17.51 -24.14
C ARG A 520 -17.20 -18.85 -24.66
N ASP A 521 -16.47 -18.86 -25.77
CA ASP A 521 -15.82 -20.06 -26.28
C ASP A 521 -14.58 -20.46 -25.43
N ALA A 522 -13.89 -19.48 -24.84
CA ALA A 522 -12.79 -19.71 -23.90
C ALA A 522 -13.27 -20.32 -22.57
N VAL A 523 -14.47 -19.96 -22.07
CA VAL A 523 -15.10 -20.64 -20.93
C VAL A 523 -15.34 -22.12 -21.26
N LYS A 524 -15.88 -22.46 -22.45
CA LYS A 524 -16.05 -23.86 -22.87
C LYS A 524 -14.71 -24.62 -22.90
N LEU A 525 -13.67 -24.01 -23.48
CA LEU A 525 -12.33 -24.59 -23.51
C LEU A 525 -11.76 -24.80 -22.09
N LEU A 526 -12.07 -23.91 -21.15
CA LEU A 526 -11.70 -24.09 -19.73
C LEU A 526 -12.53 -25.19 -19.06
N ASP A 527 -13.83 -25.28 -19.36
CA ASP A 527 -14.71 -26.35 -18.88
C ASP A 527 -14.28 -27.73 -19.38
N GLU A 528 -13.80 -27.80 -20.63
CA GLU A 528 -13.16 -28.96 -21.23
C GLU A 528 -11.83 -29.29 -20.50
N LEU A 529 -10.97 -28.28 -20.30
CA LEU A 529 -9.66 -28.43 -19.64
C LEU A 529 -9.74 -28.86 -18.16
N ARG A 530 -10.89 -28.67 -17.49
CA ARG A 530 -11.07 -29.01 -16.06
C ARG A 530 -10.82 -30.52 -15.80
N PRO A 531 -10.01 -30.89 -14.80
CA PRO A 531 -9.96 -32.27 -14.34
C PRO A 531 -11.32 -32.66 -13.75
N LYS A 532 -11.69 -33.96 -13.86
CA LYS A 532 -12.92 -34.44 -13.22
C LYS A 532 -12.79 -34.32 -11.69
N PRO A 533 -13.83 -33.84 -10.98
CA PRO A 533 -13.74 -33.68 -9.53
C PRO A 533 -13.63 -35.05 -8.83
N GLY A 534 -12.48 -35.31 -8.22
CA GLY A 534 -12.23 -36.49 -7.40
C GLY A 534 -12.27 -36.22 -5.90
N ARG A 535 -11.57 -37.06 -5.12
CA ARG A 535 -11.59 -37.03 -3.64
C ARG A 535 -10.76 -35.89 -3.06
N ALA A 536 -11.03 -35.53 -1.80
CA ALA A 536 -10.35 -34.44 -1.08
C ALA A 536 -8.80 -34.56 -1.05
N GLU A 537 -8.25 -35.77 -1.11
CA GLU A 537 -6.81 -36.05 -1.28
C GLU A 537 -6.19 -35.33 -2.49
N GLN A 538 -7.00 -35.00 -3.51
CA GLN A 538 -6.58 -34.20 -4.66
C GLN A 538 -6.34 -32.72 -4.32
N ARG A 539 -6.97 -32.13 -3.29
CA ARG A 539 -6.78 -30.68 -2.98
C ARG A 539 -5.34 -30.39 -2.55
N GLU A 540 -4.78 -31.20 -1.65
CA GLU A 540 -3.38 -31.09 -1.23
C GLU A 540 -2.43 -31.27 -2.44
N SER A 541 -2.63 -32.35 -3.20
CA SER A 541 -1.82 -32.65 -4.39
C SER A 541 -1.89 -31.55 -5.45
N ALA A 542 -3.07 -31.01 -5.71
CA ALA A 542 -3.29 -29.98 -6.73
C ALA A 542 -2.80 -28.60 -6.28
N PHE A 543 -2.95 -28.22 -5.01
CA PHE A 543 -2.31 -27.02 -4.46
C PHE A 543 -0.78 -27.12 -4.55
N LEU A 544 -0.19 -28.24 -4.11
CA LEU A 544 1.27 -28.44 -4.19
C LEU A 544 1.78 -28.46 -5.63
N THR A 545 0.94 -28.85 -6.59
CA THR A 545 1.28 -28.87 -8.03
C THR A 545 1.15 -27.47 -8.65
N LEU A 546 0.09 -26.72 -8.32
CA LEU A 546 -0.06 -25.30 -8.67
C LEU A 546 1.11 -24.47 -8.09
N ALA A 547 1.43 -24.65 -6.82
CA ALA A 547 2.55 -24.00 -6.14
C ALA A 547 3.91 -24.30 -6.80
N ARG A 548 4.18 -25.57 -7.13
CA ARG A 548 5.39 -25.96 -7.88
C ARG A 548 5.43 -25.36 -9.29
N THR A 549 4.28 -25.21 -9.95
CA THR A 549 4.19 -24.59 -11.29
C THR A 549 4.52 -23.10 -11.22
N PHE A 550 3.91 -22.39 -10.27
CA PHE A 550 4.14 -20.97 -10.03
C PHE A 550 5.59 -20.68 -9.57
N PHE A 551 6.08 -21.38 -8.55
CA PHE A 551 7.44 -21.18 -8.04
C PHE A 551 8.51 -21.67 -9.02
N GLY A 552 8.26 -22.73 -9.80
CA GLY A 552 9.21 -23.28 -10.78
C GLY A 552 9.54 -22.35 -11.96
N ALA A 553 8.80 -21.26 -12.14
CA ALA A 553 9.15 -20.16 -13.04
C ALA A 553 9.93 -19.02 -12.37
N ASN A 554 10.10 -19.04 -11.04
CA ASN A 554 10.74 -17.99 -10.24
C ASN A 554 11.98 -18.47 -9.44
N PHE A 555 12.10 -19.77 -9.15
CA PHE A 555 13.15 -20.32 -8.25
C PHE A 555 13.60 -21.75 -8.66
N PRO A 556 14.79 -22.22 -8.23
CA PRO A 556 15.24 -23.61 -8.36
C PRO A 556 14.23 -24.64 -7.83
N LEU A 557 14.32 -25.89 -8.30
CA LEU A 557 13.33 -26.94 -8.05
C LEU A 557 13.20 -27.31 -6.56
N GLU A 558 14.31 -27.27 -5.84
CA GLU A 558 14.42 -27.55 -4.40
C GLU A 558 13.71 -26.47 -3.60
N VAL A 559 14.02 -25.19 -3.90
CA VAL A 559 13.39 -24.02 -3.27
C VAL A 559 11.89 -24.01 -3.57
N SER A 560 11.51 -24.19 -4.83
CA SER A 560 10.12 -24.29 -5.27
C SER A 560 9.35 -25.39 -4.56
N SER A 561 9.96 -26.57 -4.38
CA SER A 561 9.34 -27.70 -3.69
C SER A 561 9.18 -27.43 -2.19
N ASN A 562 10.20 -26.87 -1.54
CA ASN A 562 10.17 -26.52 -0.12
C ASN A 562 9.12 -25.45 0.17
N LEU A 563 9.12 -24.33 -0.58
CA LEU A 563 8.13 -23.26 -0.44
C LEU A 563 6.69 -23.76 -0.67
N SER A 564 6.49 -24.68 -1.62
CA SER A 564 5.17 -25.31 -1.87
C SER A 564 4.67 -26.10 -0.66
N VAL A 565 5.49 -27.03 -0.16
CA VAL A 565 5.15 -27.90 0.98
C VAL A 565 4.93 -27.09 2.25
N MET A 566 5.75 -26.07 2.48
CA MET A 566 5.63 -25.19 3.63
C MET A 566 4.39 -24.29 3.58
N CYS A 567 4.07 -23.70 2.43
CA CYS A 567 2.87 -22.88 2.29
C CYS A 567 1.62 -23.72 2.56
N TRP A 568 1.58 -24.96 2.06
CA TRP A 568 0.49 -25.90 2.37
C TRP A 568 0.44 -26.29 3.84
N HIS A 569 1.58 -26.66 4.45
CA HIS A 569 1.62 -27.00 5.88
C HIS A 569 1.17 -25.82 6.76
N TRP A 570 1.58 -24.58 6.42
CA TRP A 570 1.09 -23.39 7.12
C TRP A 570 -0.43 -23.25 7.01
N LEU A 571 -0.99 -23.37 5.79
CA LEU A 571 -2.43 -23.28 5.56
C LEU A 571 -3.20 -24.35 6.36
N LYS A 572 -2.67 -25.58 6.38
CA LYS A 572 -3.26 -26.72 7.09
C LYS A 572 -3.18 -26.58 8.61
N SER A 573 -2.09 -26.03 9.16
CA SER A 573 -1.93 -25.79 10.61
C SER A 573 -2.71 -24.58 11.13
N ASN A 574 -3.02 -23.59 10.27
CA ASN A 574 -3.82 -22.42 10.63
C ASN A 574 -5.29 -22.55 10.21
N CYS A 575 -5.71 -23.69 9.65
CA CYS A 575 -7.10 -23.97 9.28
C CYS A 575 -7.94 -24.28 10.53
N GLU A 576 -8.53 -23.24 11.12
CA GLU A 576 -9.42 -23.34 12.29
C GLU A 576 -10.53 -24.38 12.12
N GLU A 577 -10.91 -25.05 13.20
CA GLU A 577 -12.01 -26.04 13.23
C GLU A 577 -13.38 -25.35 13.37
N GLU A 578 -13.74 -24.44 12.46
CA GLU A 578 -15.15 -24.03 12.33
C GLU A 578 -15.96 -25.26 11.85
N PRO A 579 -16.95 -25.73 12.63
CA PRO A 579 -17.58 -27.04 12.39
C PRO A 579 -18.49 -27.08 11.16
N GLU A 580 -18.97 -25.92 10.69
CA GLU A 580 -19.94 -25.81 9.59
C GLU A 580 -19.30 -25.42 8.25
N ALA A 581 -18.08 -24.86 8.27
CA ALA A 581 -17.44 -24.33 7.07
C ALA A 581 -16.73 -25.42 6.25
N LYS A 582 -17.02 -25.46 4.94
CA LYS A 582 -16.31 -26.32 3.98
C LYS A 582 -14.80 -26.05 4.07
N GLU A 583 -14.00 -27.12 4.12
CA GLU A 583 -12.53 -27.08 4.21
C GLU A 583 -11.89 -26.10 3.20
N GLY A 584 -12.38 -26.06 1.96
CA GLY A 584 -11.91 -25.14 0.93
C GLY A 584 -12.07 -23.65 1.30
N ASN A 585 -13.25 -23.29 1.82
CA ASN A 585 -13.53 -21.93 2.28
C ASN A 585 -12.65 -21.57 3.50
N ARG A 586 -12.40 -22.53 4.40
CA ARG A 586 -11.51 -22.32 5.56
C ARG A 586 -10.06 -22.11 5.12
N LEU A 587 -9.53 -22.98 4.28
CA LEU A 587 -8.18 -22.83 3.70
C LEU A 587 -8.03 -21.51 2.93
N ALA A 588 -9.07 -21.09 2.19
CA ALA A 588 -9.08 -19.80 1.51
C ALA A 588 -9.18 -18.60 2.46
N SER A 589 -9.90 -18.71 3.58
CA SER A 589 -9.90 -17.73 4.67
C SER A 589 -8.50 -17.61 5.27
N CYS A 590 -7.84 -18.72 5.57
CA CYS A 590 -6.47 -18.74 6.08
C CYS A 590 -5.46 -18.20 5.04
N ALA A 591 -5.66 -18.45 3.74
CA ALA A 591 -4.87 -17.81 2.69
C ALA A 591 -5.04 -16.28 2.66
N LYS A 592 -6.26 -15.78 2.86
CA LYS A 592 -6.55 -14.34 3.01
C LYS A 592 -5.91 -13.76 4.29
N LYS A 593 -5.95 -14.48 5.42
CA LYS A 593 -5.22 -14.12 6.66
C LYS A 593 -3.70 -14.07 6.43
N LEU A 594 -3.11 -14.99 5.66
CA LEU A 594 -1.68 -14.94 5.33
C LEU A 594 -1.35 -13.80 4.34
N MET A 595 -2.28 -13.42 3.46
CA MET A 595 -2.10 -12.34 2.49
C MET A 595 -2.06 -10.93 3.10
N SER A 596 -2.56 -10.69 4.32
CA SER A 596 -2.30 -9.42 5.01
C SER A 596 -0.81 -9.21 5.32
N GLY A 597 -0.04 -10.30 5.35
CA GLY A 597 1.40 -10.29 5.57
C GLY A 597 1.84 -10.36 7.03
N GLU A 598 0.91 -10.27 7.99
CA GLU A 598 1.13 -10.39 9.44
C GLU A 598 1.86 -11.70 9.81
N PHE A 599 1.40 -12.82 9.25
CA PHE A 599 1.87 -14.18 9.56
C PHE A 599 3.14 -14.58 8.79
N LEU A 600 3.69 -13.68 7.97
CA LEU A 600 4.78 -13.96 7.01
C LEU A 600 5.99 -13.08 7.30
N LYS A 601 6.81 -13.52 8.26
CA LYS A 601 7.97 -12.76 8.78
C LYS A 601 9.25 -13.11 8.01
N VAL A 602 9.93 -12.07 7.52
CA VAL A 602 11.26 -12.15 6.87
C VAL A 602 12.32 -11.69 7.88
N PRO A 603 13.04 -12.60 8.54
CA PRO A 603 14.11 -12.20 9.45
C PRO A 603 15.27 -11.55 8.70
N ALA A 604 15.67 -10.35 9.13
CA ALA A 604 16.88 -9.68 8.64
C ALA A 604 18.14 -10.40 9.15
N ILE A 605 18.64 -11.36 8.37
CA ILE A 605 19.90 -12.06 8.65
C ILE A 605 21.07 -11.22 8.13
N SER A 606 21.99 -10.84 9.03
CA SER A 606 23.22 -10.15 8.66
C SER A 606 24.08 -11.06 7.76
N PRO A 607 24.57 -10.59 6.59
CA PRO A 607 25.22 -11.44 5.59
C PRO A 607 26.55 -12.06 6.04
N SER A 608 27.12 -11.59 7.16
CA SER A 608 28.33 -12.15 7.77
C SER A 608 28.17 -13.56 8.35
N MET A 609 26.95 -14.11 8.47
CA MET A 609 26.69 -15.40 9.12
C MET A 609 26.20 -16.54 8.21
N SER A 610 25.78 -16.28 6.97
CA SER A 610 25.19 -17.30 6.08
C SER A 610 26.20 -17.94 5.10
N ALA A 611 27.46 -17.49 5.10
CA ALA A 611 28.47 -17.86 4.10
C ALA A 611 28.97 -19.32 4.15
N ALA A 612 28.61 -20.11 5.18
CA ALA A 612 29.11 -21.47 5.37
C ALA A 612 28.40 -22.53 4.50
N ASP A 613 27.06 -22.51 4.45
CA ASP A 613 26.25 -23.60 3.86
C ASP A 613 25.44 -23.18 2.62
N GLY A 614 25.25 -21.87 2.38
CA GLY A 614 24.63 -21.31 1.16
C GLY A 614 23.15 -21.62 0.89
N GLN A 615 22.55 -22.64 1.52
CA GLN A 615 21.16 -23.03 1.29
C GLN A 615 20.17 -22.00 1.85
N SER A 616 19.20 -21.61 1.02
CA SER A 616 18.00 -20.89 1.50
C SER A 616 17.05 -21.88 2.16
N SER A 617 17.13 -21.99 3.49
CA SER A 617 16.16 -22.70 4.30
C SER A 617 14.95 -21.78 4.58
N ALA A 618 13.77 -22.35 4.61
CA ALA A 618 12.60 -21.71 5.22
C ALA A 618 12.02 -22.72 6.21
N THR A 619 11.36 -22.24 7.27
CA THR A 619 10.70 -23.11 8.27
C THR A 619 9.28 -22.68 8.57
N VAL A 620 8.42 -23.64 8.89
CA VAL A 620 7.12 -23.40 9.52
C VAL A 620 7.29 -23.65 11.00
N GLU A 621 7.18 -22.62 11.83
CA GLU A 621 7.25 -22.76 13.29
C GLU A 621 5.84 -22.72 13.87
N ASN A 622 5.43 -23.79 14.55
CA ASN A 622 4.19 -23.85 15.34
C ASN A 622 4.39 -23.14 16.69
N LYS A 623 4.80 -21.87 16.61
CA LYS A 623 5.20 -20.97 17.69
C LYS A 623 4.88 -19.55 17.26
N HIS A 624 4.53 -18.69 18.22
CA HIS A 624 4.43 -17.26 17.96
C HIS A 624 5.84 -16.68 17.79
N VAL A 625 6.02 -15.76 16.83
CA VAL A 625 7.35 -15.23 16.46
C VAL A 625 7.30 -13.71 16.30
N PHE A 626 8.14 -13.03 17.09
CA PHE A 626 8.19 -11.58 17.20
C PHE A 626 9.64 -11.08 17.20
N SER A 627 9.83 -9.78 16.97
CA SER A 627 11.12 -9.12 16.81
C SER A 627 11.41 -8.16 17.97
N ALA A 628 12.38 -8.49 18.82
CA ALA A 628 12.68 -7.75 20.05
C ALA A 628 14.17 -7.77 20.42
N VAL A 629 14.58 -6.86 21.31
CA VAL A 629 15.92 -6.76 21.87
C VAL A 629 15.94 -7.37 23.28
N LEU A 630 17.00 -8.10 23.64
CA LEU A 630 17.21 -8.55 25.02
C LEU A 630 17.72 -7.37 25.86
N ALA A 631 17.00 -6.99 26.92
CA ALA A 631 17.31 -5.75 27.64
C ALA A 631 18.68 -5.73 28.34
N HIS A 632 19.26 -6.89 28.67
CA HIS A 632 20.60 -6.95 29.25
C HIS A 632 21.32 -8.27 28.96
N SER A 633 22.65 -8.22 28.77
CA SER A 633 23.49 -9.38 28.45
C SER A 633 23.55 -10.43 29.57
N ALA A 634 23.29 -10.05 30.82
CA ALA A 634 23.19 -10.98 31.96
C ALA A 634 21.83 -11.72 32.05
N MET A 635 20.83 -11.35 31.24
CA MET A 635 19.57 -12.09 31.17
C MET A 635 19.74 -13.38 30.36
N LYS A 636 18.91 -14.38 30.67
CA LYS A 636 18.92 -15.67 29.98
C LYS A 636 18.33 -15.53 28.58
N GLY A 637 19.12 -15.86 27.56
CA GLY A 637 18.63 -15.96 26.17
C GLY A 637 17.66 -17.12 25.93
N GLU A 638 17.42 -18.02 26.88
CA GLU A 638 16.40 -19.06 26.77
C GLU A 638 15.65 -19.19 28.10
N VAL A 639 14.32 -19.26 28.02
CA VAL A 639 13.40 -19.39 29.16
C VAL A 639 12.53 -20.62 28.93
N THR A 640 12.43 -21.48 29.95
CA THR A 640 11.65 -22.73 29.90
C THR A 640 10.71 -22.78 31.10
N GLY A 641 9.41 -22.94 30.84
CA GLY A 641 8.38 -22.85 31.88
C GLY A 641 8.15 -21.43 32.42
N GLY A 642 7.17 -21.32 33.32
CA GLY A 642 6.80 -20.06 33.98
C GLY A 642 5.77 -19.24 33.21
N ARG A 643 5.63 -17.97 33.61
CA ARG A 643 4.64 -17.03 33.07
C ARG A 643 5.27 -15.86 32.33
N VAL A 644 4.49 -15.27 31.43
CA VAL A 644 4.81 -14.05 30.68
C VAL A 644 3.91 -12.90 31.13
N ALA A 645 4.50 -11.74 31.34
CA ALA A 645 3.79 -10.46 31.45
C ALA A 645 3.99 -9.62 30.19
N VAL A 646 2.97 -8.87 29.79
CA VAL A 646 3.07 -7.80 28.78
C VAL A 646 2.86 -6.47 29.50
N PHE A 647 3.74 -5.49 29.27
CA PHE A 647 3.66 -4.16 29.87
C PHE A 647 3.01 -3.17 28.91
N ASP A 648 2.14 -2.31 29.46
CA ASP A 648 1.21 -1.47 28.69
C ASP A 648 1.88 -0.31 27.95
N GLU A 649 2.68 0.46 28.68
CA GLU A 649 3.29 1.71 28.19
C GLU A 649 4.80 1.79 28.51
N ASN A 650 5.39 2.94 28.17
CA ASN A 650 6.78 3.28 28.44
C ASN A 650 7.15 3.08 29.92
N VAL A 651 7.90 2.01 30.20
CA VAL A 651 8.73 1.91 31.43
C VAL A 651 10.09 2.61 31.21
N ALA A 652 10.18 3.46 30.19
CA ALA A 652 11.27 4.40 29.98
C ALA A 652 11.29 5.45 31.11
N PRO A 653 12.44 6.07 31.41
CA PRO A 653 12.46 7.21 32.32
C PRO A 653 11.60 8.35 31.77
N LEU A 654 10.86 9.02 32.66
CA LEU A 654 10.25 10.31 32.32
C LEU A 654 11.35 11.25 31.80
N PRO A 655 11.14 12.00 30.71
CA PRO A 655 12.18 12.87 30.12
C PRO A 655 12.56 14.06 31.02
N VAL A 656 11.85 14.26 32.13
CA VAL A 656 12.19 15.23 33.17
C VAL A 656 13.33 14.68 34.03
N ARG A 657 14.48 15.38 34.07
CA ARG A 657 15.48 15.20 35.13
C ARG A 657 14.91 15.68 36.46
N VAL A 658 14.10 14.87 37.12
CA VAL A 658 13.61 15.16 38.47
C VAL A 658 14.77 14.98 39.45
N THR A 659 15.32 16.08 39.97
CA THR A 659 16.28 16.06 41.07
C THR A 659 15.57 15.73 42.39
N MET A 660 15.09 14.50 42.52
CA MET A 660 14.43 14.03 43.74
C MET A 660 15.43 13.99 44.91
N PRO A 661 15.02 14.39 46.13
CA PRO A 661 15.81 14.14 47.33
C PRO A 661 16.00 12.63 47.52
N GLY A 662 17.18 12.20 47.98
CA GLY A 662 17.58 10.78 47.95
C GLY A 662 16.58 9.80 48.60
N LYS A 663 15.84 10.21 49.63
CA LYS A 663 14.80 9.41 50.28
C LYS A 663 13.62 9.03 49.36
N GLU A 664 13.36 9.81 48.32
CA GLU A 664 12.31 9.53 47.33
C GLU A 664 12.82 8.59 46.23
N LEU A 665 14.08 8.73 45.83
CA LEU A 665 14.75 7.76 44.95
C LEU A 665 14.89 6.38 45.63
N GLU A 666 15.17 6.35 46.94
CA GLU A 666 15.15 5.13 47.76
C GLU A 666 13.75 4.50 47.81
N ARG A 667 12.69 5.29 48.01
CA ARG A 667 11.29 4.81 47.97
C ARG A 667 10.91 4.24 46.61
N LEU A 668 11.27 4.93 45.52
CA LEU A 668 11.01 4.45 44.16
C LEU A 668 11.74 3.13 43.89
N ASN A 669 13.02 3.02 44.28
CA ASN A 669 13.78 1.78 44.18
C ASN A 669 13.20 0.64 45.04
N GLN A 670 12.66 0.94 46.23
CA GLN A 670 11.94 -0.04 47.04
C GLN A 670 10.63 -0.50 46.38
N GLN A 671 9.83 0.42 45.83
CA GLN A 671 8.61 0.07 45.08
C GLN A 671 8.91 -0.77 43.83
N LEU A 672 9.96 -0.40 43.08
CA LEU A 672 10.44 -1.15 41.91
C LEU A 672 10.92 -2.56 42.29
N LEU A 673 11.66 -2.69 43.39
CA LEU A 673 12.09 -3.99 43.93
C LEU A 673 10.91 -4.85 44.40
N LEU A 674 9.90 -4.25 45.04
CA LEU A 674 8.66 -4.91 45.46
C LEU A 674 7.84 -5.39 44.25
N ALA A 675 7.66 -4.55 43.22
CA ALA A 675 6.95 -4.93 41.99
C ALA A 675 7.70 -6.04 41.22
N THR A 676 9.03 -5.98 41.18
CA THR A 676 9.87 -7.06 40.63
C THR A 676 9.68 -8.37 41.42
N GLU A 677 9.56 -8.30 42.74
CA GLU A 677 9.31 -9.46 43.59
C GLU A 677 7.90 -10.02 43.41
N GLN A 678 6.88 -9.17 43.29
CA GLN A 678 5.51 -9.59 42.99
C GLN A 678 5.42 -10.34 41.65
N LEU A 679 6.11 -9.86 40.61
CA LEU A 679 6.26 -10.57 39.33
C LEU A 679 6.96 -11.93 39.51
N TRP A 680 8.05 -11.98 40.27
CA TRP A 680 8.80 -13.22 40.52
C TRP A 680 7.98 -14.27 41.28
N GLN A 681 7.21 -13.83 42.29
CA GLN A 681 6.28 -14.62 43.11
C GLN A 681 5.05 -15.09 42.32
N ALA A 682 4.52 -14.25 41.41
CA ALA A 682 3.50 -14.64 40.43
C ALA A 682 4.00 -15.67 39.39
N GLY A 683 5.26 -16.10 39.47
CA GLY A 683 5.86 -17.10 38.58
C GLY A 683 6.28 -16.55 37.22
N VAL A 684 6.34 -15.21 37.06
CA VAL A 684 6.79 -14.58 35.82
C VAL A 684 8.27 -14.86 35.59
N ARG A 685 8.62 -15.23 34.36
CA ARG A 685 9.99 -15.53 33.91
C ARG A 685 10.37 -14.78 32.62
N LEU A 686 9.38 -14.19 31.95
CA LEU A 686 9.54 -13.34 30.78
C LEU A 686 8.64 -12.10 30.91
N VAL A 687 9.16 -10.93 30.56
CA VAL A 687 8.40 -9.69 30.39
C VAL A 687 8.59 -9.23 28.95
N LEU A 688 7.50 -8.81 28.31
CA LEU A 688 7.46 -8.21 26.98
C LEU A 688 7.04 -6.73 27.10
N CYS A 689 7.70 -5.84 26.36
CA CYS A 689 7.36 -4.42 26.30
C CYS A 689 7.63 -3.85 24.90
N ALA A 690 6.70 -3.06 24.37
CA ALA A 690 6.86 -2.37 23.08
C ALA A 690 7.95 -1.29 23.12
N SER A 691 8.15 -0.68 24.29
CA SER A 691 8.98 0.51 24.49
C SER A 691 10.39 0.17 24.98
N GLN A 692 11.19 1.20 25.30
CA GLN A 692 12.38 1.04 26.12
C GLN A 692 12.01 0.95 27.62
N VAL A 693 12.93 0.44 28.44
CA VAL A 693 12.75 0.21 29.87
C VAL A 693 13.94 0.77 30.64
N HIS A 694 13.71 1.41 31.79
CA HIS A 694 14.76 2.04 32.60
C HIS A 694 15.76 1.03 33.17
N GLU A 695 17.03 1.42 33.31
CA GLU A 695 18.11 0.54 33.74
C GLU A 695 17.89 -0.08 35.14
N GLU A 696 17.22 0.63 36.05
CA GLU A 696 16.85 0.10 37.38
C GLU A 696 15.91 -1.11 37.27
N TRP A 697 14.90 -1.04 36.39
CA TRP A 697 13.98 -2.15 36.10
C TRP A 697 14.73 -3.31 35.45
N ILE A 698 15.57 -3.03 34.45
CA ILE A 698 16.42 -4.02 33.78
C ILE A 698 17.29 -4.76 34.82
N GLY A 699 18.01 -4.02 35.67
CA GLY A 699 18.88 -4.56 36.71
C GLY A 699 18.14 -5.28 37.84
N SER A 700 16.91 -4.88 38.17
CA SER A 700 16.06 -5.58 39.14
C SER A 700 15.54 -6.91 38.58
N LEU A 701 14.96 -6.91 37.38
CA LEU A 701 14.46 -8.10 36.68
C LEU A 701 15.58 -9.13 36.45
N ALA A 702 16.76 -8.66 36.00
CA ALA A 702 17.94 -9.51 35.82
C ALA A 702 18.38 -10.18 37.14
N ARG A 703 18.41 -9.45 38.26
CA ARG A 703 18.75 -10.00 39.59
C ARG A 703 17.76 -11.06 40.08
N ARG A 704 16.48 -10.99 39.66
CA ARG A 704 15.46 -12.03 39.92
C ARG A 704 15.44 -13.16 38.88
N GLY A 705 16.32 -13.10 37.87
CA GLY A 705 16.38 -14.09 36.79
C GLY A 705 15.18 -14.04 35.84
N ILE A 706 14.47 -12.92 35.79
CA ILE A 706 13.38 -12.66 34.84
C ILE A 706 14.00 -12.11 33.56
N CYS A 707 13.66 -12.70 32.42
CA CYS A 707 14.05 -12.19 31.11
C CYS A 707 13.15 -11.00 30.72
N LEU A 708 13.73 -9.96 30.14
CA LEU A 708 12.99 -8.82 29.60
C LEU A 708 13.35 -8.68 28.12
N LEU A 709 12.32 -8.76 27.27
CA LEU A 709 12.41 -8.39 25.86
C LEU A 709 11.68 -7.06 25.67
N HIS A 710 12.39 -6.10 25.10
CA HIS A 710 11.93 -4.74 24.89
C HIS A 710 12.07 -4.35 23.41
N LEU A 711 11.43 -3.27 22.97
CA LEU A 711 11.30 -2.94 21.54
C LEU A 711 10.67 -4.10 20.73
N VAL A 712 9.69 -4.78 21.35
CA VAL A 712 8.75 -5.67 20.67
C VAL A 712 7.88 -4.83 19.73
N ASP A 713 7.42 -5.38 18.61
CA ASP A 713 6.50 -4.65 17.74
C ASP A 713 5.08 -4.58 18.35
N GLU A 714 4.43 -3.42 18.24
CA GLU A 714 3.12 -3.18 18.86
C GLU A 714 2.04 -4.10 18.24
N GLU A 715 2.08 -4.25 16.91
CA GLU A 715 1.24 -5.21 16.18
C GLU A 715 1.48 -6.66 16.65
N GLU A 716 2.72 -7.02 17.02
CA GLU A 716 3.06 -8.36 17.49
C GLU A 716 2.54 -8.62 18.91
N LEU A 717 2.48 -7.59 19.77
CA LEU A 717 1.84 -7.68 21.10
C LEU A 717 0.31 -7.77 21.00
N SER A 718 -0.35 -6.91 20.22
CA SER A 718 -1.80 -6.98 20.05
C SER A 718 -2.24 -8.30 19.38
N LEU A 719 -1.44 -8.85 18.46
CA LEU A 719 -1.66 -10.19 17.91
C LEU A 719 -1.45 -11.31 18.94
N LEU A 720 -0.58 -11.15 19.94
CA LEU A 720 -0.39 -12.11 21.04
C LEU A 720 -1.56 -12.04 22.03
N GLU A 721 -2.00 -10.84 22.37
CA GLU A 721 -3.14 -10.56 23.26
C GLU A 721 -4.44 -11.14 22.72
N GLY A 722 -4.77 -10.86 21.45
CA GLY A 722 -5.98 -11.36 20.79
C GLY A 722 -6.03 -12.89 20.63
N ARG A 723 -4.88 -13.58 20.58
CA ARG A 723 -4.79 -15.05 20.47
C ARG A 723 -4.97 -15.74 21.82
N VAL A 724 -4.29 -15.24 22.85
CA VAL A 724 -4.31 -15.85 24.19
C VAL A 724 -5.60 -15.48 24.94
N GLY A 725 -6.30 -14.41 24.55
CA GLY A 725 -7.69 -14.08 24.96
C GLY A 725 -7.87 -13.68 26.43
N HIS A 726 -6.84 -13.83 27.26
CA HIS A 726 -6.83 -13.54 28.69
C HIS A 726 -5.63 -12.67 29.12
N ILE A 727 -4.72 -12.34 28.20
CA ILE A 727 -3.68 -11.35 28.49
C ILE A 727 -4.38 -10.00 28.70
N ARG A 728 -3.97 -9.32 29.76
CA ARG A 728 -4.14 -7.87 29.86
C ARG A 728 -2.76 -7.27 30.02
N ARG A 729 -2.55 -6.14 29.36
CA ARG A 729 -1.36 -5.32 29.58
C ARG A 729 -1.31 -4.88 31.04
N ILE A 730 -0.10 -4.85 31.59
CA ILE A 730 0.12 -4.66 33.02
C ILE A 730 0.81 -3.31 33.25
N LEU A 731 0.11 -2.42 33.95
CA LEU A 731 0.67 -1.18 34.48
C LEU A 731 1.55 -1.50 35.70
N PRO A 732 2.85 -1.14 35.69
CA PRO A 732 3.75 -1.44 36.79
C PRO A 732 3.42 -0.61 38.04
N GLY A 733 2.75 -1.24 39.02
CA GLY A 733 2.51 -0.66 40.36
C GLY A 733 1.07 -0.74 40.88
N SER A 734 0.08 -1.10 40.04
CA SER A 734 -1.35 -1.04 40.41
C SER A 734 -2.02 -2.37 40.79
N ALA A 735 -1.27 -3.48 40.79
CA ALA A 735 -1.85 -4.82 40.82
C ALA A 735 -1.46 -5.65 42.05
N ASP A 736 -2.45 -6.28 42.67
CA ASP A 736 -2.24 -7.42 43.58
C ASP A 736 -1.65 -8.63 42.81
N VAL A 737 -0.95 -9.52 43.52
CA VAL A 737 -0.37 -10.76 42.97
C VAL A 737 -1.45 -11.62 42.30
N THR A 738 -2.69 -11.65 42.81
CA THR A 738 -3.82 -12.35 42.17
C THR A 738 -4.17 -11.73 40.80
N SER A 739 -4.10 -10.40 40.68
CA SER A 739 -4.37 -9.70 39.42
C SER A 739 -3.24 -9.87 38.41
N LEU A 740 -1.98 -9.87 38.87
CA LEU A 740 -0.81 -10.26 38.07
C LEU A 740 -0.92 -11.71 37.57
N ILE A 741 -1.40 -12.64 38.40
CA ILE A 741 -1.67 -14.03 38.01
C ILE A 741 -2.84 -14.15 37.02
N ALA A 742 -3.83 -13.25 37.07
CA ALA A 742 -4.92 -13.21 36.09
C ALA A 742 -4.50 -12.63 34.73
N ALA A 743 -3.61 -11.63 34.71
CA ALA A 743 -3.15 -10.94 33.50
C ALA A 743 -1.98 -11.63 32.78
N THR A 744 -1.32 -12.62 33.40
CA THR A 744 -0.16 -13.33 32.84
C THR A 744 -0.51 -14.73 32.32
N PHE A 745 0.15 -15.17 31.25
CA PHE A 745 -0.07 -16.47 30.62
C PHE A 745 1.14 -17.41 30.76
N SER A 746 0.92 -18.72 30.73
CA SER A 746 1.96 -19.74 30.91
C SER A 746 2.66 -20.13 29.60
N ILE A 747 3.99 -20.23 29.63
CA ILE A 747 4.82 -20.66 28.49
C ILE A 747 5.59 -21.95 28.75
N GLU A 748 5.72 -22.75 27.70
CA GLU A 748 6.58 -23.94 27.70
C GLU A 748 8.02 -23.54 27.41
N SER A 749 8.25 -22.71 26.38
CA SER A 749 9.57 -22.22 26.02
C SER A 749 9.55 -20.88 25.28
N MET A 750 10.60 -20.08 25.49
CA MET A 750 11.00 -18.93 24.69
C MET A 750 12.49 -19.02 24.39
N ARG A 751 12.89 -18.89 23.12
CA ARG A 751 14.30 -18.91 22.67
C ARG A 751 14.49 -18.04 21.42
N PRO A 752 15.68 -17.50 21.13
CA PRO A 752 15.93 -16.83 19.86
C PRO A 752 15.89 -17.84 18.70
N LEU A 753 15.45 -17.37 17.53
CA LEU A 753 15.43 -18.13 16.27
C LEU A 753 16.84 -18.54 15.84
N LEU A 754 17.81 -17.65 16.01
CA LEU A 754 19.24 -17.91 15.79
C LEU A 754 19.94 -18.00 17.14
N LYS A 755 20.66 -19.11 17.38
CA LYS A 755 21.50 -19.26 18.58
C LYS A 755 22.63 -18.22 18.56
N ARG A 756 22.51 -17.19 19.39
CA ARG A 756 23.49 -16.12 19.63
C ARG A 756 23.81 -16.09 21.13
N SER A 757 24.95 -15.52 21.51
CA SER A 757 25.25 -15.24 22.92
C SER A 757 24.32 -14.13 23.46
N SER A 758 24.00 -14.12 24.75
CA SER A 758 23.20 -13.04 25.36
C SER A 758 23.81 -11.65 25.11
N ALA A 759 25.13 -11.53 24.98
CA ALA A 759 25.82 -10.29 24.64
C ALA A 759 25.57 -9.81 23.19
N MET A 760 25.24 -10.69 22.25
CA MET A 760 24.84 -10.33 20.88
C MET A 760 23.32 -10.21 20.70
N LEU A 761 22.53 -10.71 21.66
CA LEU A 761 21.08 -10.50 21.74
C LEU A 761 20.74 -9.19 22.46
N ALA A 762 21.61 -8.74 23.37
CA ALA A 762 21.59 -7.38 23.89
C ALA A 762 22.04 -6.39 22.82
N GLY A 763 21.35 -5.24 22.73
CA GLY A 763 21.65 -4.16 21.79
C GLY A 763 21.36 -4.44 20.30
N ASN A 764 20.91 -5.64 19.92
CA ASN A 764 20.53 -5.97 18.54
C ASN A 764 19.11 -6.56 18.50
N ARG A 765 18.27 -6.11 17.55
CA ARG A 765 16.95 -6.72 17.34
C ARG A 765 17.13 -8.17 16.87
N ALA A 766 16.44 -9.10 17.50
CA ALA A 766 16.47 -10.53 17.22
C ALA A 766 15.04 -11.08 17.13
N TYR A 767 14.87 -12.20 16.44
CA TYR A 767 13.59 -12.89 16.35
C TYR A 767 13.50 -13.96 17.44
N TRP A 768 12.38 -14.02 18.15
CA TRP A 768 12.16 -14.89 19.29
C TRP A 768 11.01 -15.86 19.01
N LEU A 769 11.25 -17.13 19.28
CA LEU A 769 10.29 -18.23 19.15
C LEU A 769 9.64 -18.49 20.51
N LEU A 770 8.33 -18.26 20.62
CA LEU A 770 7.54 -18.38 21.83
C LEU A 770 6.49 -19.49 21.70
N LYS A 771 6.48 -20.43 22.66
CA LYS A 771 5.52 -21.53 22.71
C LYS A 771 4.70 -21.46 24.02
N PRO A 772 3.40 -21.09 23.97
CA PRO A 772 2.53 -21.13 25.14
C PRO A 772 2.21 -22.57 25.57
N CYS A 773 1.82 -22.78 26.83
CA CYS A 773 1.53 -24.13 27.36
C CYS A 773 0.19 -24.72 26.90
N ASN A 774 -0.85 -23.90 26.77
CA ASN A 774 -2.25 -24.37 26.82
C ASN A 774 -3.11 -24.00 25.60
N GLU A 775 -2.54 -23.42 24.53
CA GLU A 775 -3.28 -23.16 23.30
C GLU A 775 -3.56 -24.47 22.54
N LYS A 776 -4.81 -24.67 22.10
CA LYS A 776 -5.20 -25.88 21.34
C LYS A 776 -4.49 -25.99 19.99
N THR A 777 -4.23 -24.85 19.36
CA THR A 777 -3.36 -24.70 18.18
C THR A 777 -2.68 -23.33 18.23
N PRO A 778 -1.36 -23.22 18.45
CA PRO A 778 -0.65 -21.97 18.19
C PRO A 778 -0.66 -21.71 16.68
N THR A 779 -1.18 -20.54 16.28
CA THR A 779 -1.21 -20.12 14.87
C THR A 779 0.22 -19.98 14.35
N SER A 780 0.64 -20.91 13.49
CA SER A 780 2.02 -21.03 13.02
C SER A 780 2.50 -19.76 12.34
N VAL A 781 3.80 -19.48 12.38
CA VAL A 781 4.42 -18.39 11.60
C VAL A 781 5.26 -19.01 10.49
N LEU A 782 5.17 -18.42 9.29
CA LEU A 782 5.95 -18.83 8.12
C LEU A 782 7.24 -17.99 8.08
N LEU A 783 8.39 -18.62 8.35
CA LEU A 783 9.70 -17.96 8.45
C LEU A 783 10.53 -18.19 7.20
N LEU A 784 10.88 -17.10 6.53
CA LEU A 784 11.63 -17.12 5.27
C LEU A 784 13.09 -16.71 5.50
N GLN A 785 13.97 -17.68 5.71
CA GLN A 785 15.41 -17.42 5.75
C GLN A 785 15.98 -17.50 4.32
N SER A 786 17.05 -16.76 4.06
CA SER A 786 17.77 -16.80 2.78
C SER A 786 19.14 -16.14 2.93
N ALA A 787 20.02 -16.35 1.95
CA ALA A 787 21.35 -15.75 1.91
C ALA A 787 21.34 -14.21 1.81
N SER A 788 20.23 -13.58 1.39
CA SER A 788 20.05 -12.12 1.39
C SER A 788 18.63 -11.70 1.76
N SER A 789 18.49 -10.50 2.34
CA SER A 789 17.20 -9.88 2.63
C SER A 789 16.38 -9.61 1.36
N SER A 790 17.03 -9.28 0.24
CA SER A 790 16.41 -9.15 -1.07
C SER A 790 15.76 -10.45 -1.55
N LEU A 791 16.45 -11.59 -1.45
CA LEU A 791 15.91 -12.88 -1.87
C LEU A 791 14.83 -13.39 -0.89
N ALA A 792 14.98 -13.16 0.41
CA ALA A 792 13.92 -13.48 1.38
C ALA A 792 12.65 -12.62 1.18
N MET A 793 12.79 -11.36 0.79
CA MET A 793 11.66 -10.51 0.38
C MET A 793 11.04 -10.99 -0.94
N GLU A 794 11.84 -11.52 -1.87
CA GLU A 794 11.32 -12.08 -3.12
C GLU A 794 10.56 -13.41 -2.87
N HIS A 795 11.03 -14.25 -1.93
CA HIS A 795 10.25 -15.38 -1.41
C HIS A 795 8.92 -14.90 -0.80
N ARG A 796 8.93 -13.83 0.02
CA ARG A 796 7.72 -13.24 0.62
C ARG A 796 6.71 -12.83 -0.46
N LEU A 797 7.17 -12.06 -1.44
CA LEU A 797 6.35 -11.55 -2.54
C LEU A 797 5.94 -12.65 -3.53
N ALA A 798 6.65 -13.76 -3.61
CA ALA A 798 6.19 -14.92 -4.37
C ALA A 798 5.09 -15.69 -3.63
N ILE A 799 5.20 -15.89 -2.31
CA ILE A 799 4.16 -16.56 -1.51
C ILE A 799 2.85 -15.77 -1.54
N LEU A 800 2.90 -14.44 -1.32
CA LEU A 800 1.72 -13.58 -1.36
C LEU A 800 1.00 -13.64 -2.73
N ARG A 801 1.77 -13.73 -3.82
CA ARG A 801 1.25 -13.89 -5.19
C ARG A 801 0.67 -15.28 -5.46
N LEU A 802 1.32 -16.35 -4.98
CA LEU A 802 0.76 -17.71 -5.04
C LEU A 802 -0.59 -17.77 -4.31
N LEU A 803 -0.70 -17.15 -3.14
CA LEU A 803 -1.93 -17.16 -2.36
C LEU A 803 -3.09 -16.53 -3.16
N ALA A 804 -2.87 -15.36 -3.79
CA ALA A 804 -3.85 -14.71 -4.65
C ALA A 804 -4.34 -15.62 -5.80
N VAL A 805 -3.42 -16.27 -6.52
CA VAL A 805 -3.75 -17.25 -7.59
C VAL A 805 -4.49 -18.48 -7.05
N SER A 806 -4.13 -18.93 -5.84
CA SER A 806 -4.62 -20.17 -5.25
C SER A 806 -5.97 -20.06 -4.54
N ILE A 807 -6.37 -18.88 -4.05
CA ILE A 807 -7.64 -18.69 -3.32
C ILE A 807 -8.85 -19.26 -4.08
N PRO A 808 -9.07 -18.94 -5.38
CA PRO A 808 -10.17 -19.54 -6.14
C PRO A 808 -10.09 -21.07 -6.25
N ALA A 809 -8.88 -21.64 -6.25
CA ALA A 809 -8.64 -23.09 -6.32
C ALA A 809 -8.76 -23.81 -4.96
N LEU A 810 -8.61 -23.08 -3.85
CA LEU A 810 -8.88 -23.57 -2.50
C LEU A 810 -10.40 -23.62 -2.27
N GLU A 811 -11.10 -22.52 -2.58
CA GLU A 811 -12.56 -22.38 -2.53
C GLU A 811 -13.24 -23.43 -3.42
N ASP A 812 -12.86 -23.50 -4.69
CA ASP A 812 -13.33 -24.49 -5.66
C ASP A 812 -12.18 -25.14 -6.44
N SER A 813 -11.94 -26.43 -6.18
CA SER A 813 -10.94 -27.21 -6.91
C SER A 813 -11.24 -27.37 -8.41
N SER A 814 -12.49 -27.14 -8.86
CA SER A 814 -12.81 -27.07 -10.30
C SER A 814 -12.17 -25.85 -10.98
N CYS A 815 -11.72 -24.83 -10.24
CA CYS A 815 -10.98 -23.72 -10.84
C CYS A 815 -9.56 -24.07 -11.28
N ILE A 816 -9.06 -25.30 -11.05
CA ILE A 816 -7.74 -25.75 -11.49
C ILE A 816 -7.79 -26.30 -12.93
N ILE A 817 -6.78 -25.97 -13.73
CA ILE A 817 -6.62 -26.45 -15.12
C ILE A 817 -5.17 -26.91 -15.38
N PRO A 818 -4.92 -27.74 -16.42
CA PRO A 818 -3.59 -27.95 -16.95
C PRO A 818 -2.91 -26.63 -17.34
N GLY A 819 -1.70 -26.43 -16.83
CA GLY A 819 -0.85 -25.29 -17.17
C GLY A 819 0.05 -25.57 -18.37
N GLY A 820 1.21 -24.92 -18.43
CA GLY A 820 2.21 -25.18 -19.47
C GLY A 820 1.72 -24.81 -20.86
N LEU A 821 1.02 -23.68 -20.97
CA LEU A 821 0.37 -23.17 -22.19
C LEU A 821 -0.77 -24.04 -22.76
N ALA A 822 -1.31 -25.01 -22.02
CA ALA A 822 -2.39 -25.87 -22.55
C ALA A 822 -3.64 -25.07 -22.95
N PHE A 823 -4.01 -24.04 -22.17
CA PHE A 823 -5.09 -23.12 -22.51
C PHE A 823 -4.74 -22.24 -23.73
N GLU A 824 -3.55 -21.64 -23.74
CA GLU A 824 -3.08 -20.77 -24.83
C GLU A 824 -2.98 -21.51 -26.17
N LEU A 825 -2.51 -22.77 -26.17
CA LEU A 825 -2.44 -23.63 -27.36
C LEU A 825 -3.83 -24.06 -27.85
N GLY A 826 -4.75 -24.41 -26.94
CA GLY A 826 -6.14 -24.71 -27.29
C GLY A 826 -6.84 -23.50 -27.92
N LEU A 827 -6.68 -22.32 -27.30
CA LEU A 827 -7.27 -21.08 -27.78
C LEU A 827 -6.64 -20.61 -29.10
N LEU A 828 -5.35 -20.87 -29.31
CA LEU A 828 -4.65 -20.60 -30.57
C LEU A 828 -5.17 -21.49 -31.71
N ARG A 829 -5.34 -22.80 -31.46
CA ARG A 829 -5.93 -23.74 -32.43
C ARG A 829 -7.37 -23.37 -32.77
N LEU A 830 -8.18 -22.98 -31.77
CA LEU A 830 -9.53 -22.46 -31.99
C LEU A 830 -9.52 -21.17 -32.84
N ALA A 831 -8.68 -20.20 -32.50
CA ALA A 831 -8.58 -18.94 -33.23
C ALA A 831 -8.16 -19.16 -34.69
N HIS A 832 -7.17 -20.02 -34.93
CA HIS A 832 -6.70 -20.37 -36.26
C HIS A 832 -7.79 -21.09 -37.09
N ALA A 833 -8.51 -22.05 -36.50
CA ALA A 833 -9.62 -22.73 -37.15
C ALA A 833 -10.76 -21.76 -37.54
N ARG A 834 -11.07 -20.78 -36.68
CA ARG A 834 -12.02 -19.70 -36.98
C ARG A 834 -11.52 -18.82 -38.14
N VAL A 835 -10.25 -18.40 -38.12
CA VAL A 835 -9.62 -17.61 -39.20
C VAL A 835 -9.64 -18.35 -40.54
N LEU A 836 -9.40 -19.67 -40.58
CA LEU A 836 -9.52 -20.47 -41.79
C LEU A 836 -10.98 -20.57 -42.28
N SER A 837 -11.92 -20.88 -41.39
CA SER A 837 -13.34 -21.01 -41.72
C SER A 837 -13.93 -19.73 -42.31
N LEU A 838 -13.61 -18.58 -41.71
CA LEU A 838 -14.06 -17.25 -42.14
C LEU A 838 -13.42 -16.78 -43.46
N ARG A 839 -12.32 -17.40 -43.91
CA ARG A 839 -11.72 -17.16 -45.23
C ARG A 839 -12.30 -18.06 -46.34
N GLY A 840 -12.89 -19.21 -45.98
CA GLY A 840 -13.43 -20.18 -46.94
C GLY A 840 -14.96 -20.14 -47.11
N SER A 841 -15.70 -19.67 -46.11
CA SER A 841 -17.16 -19.78 -46.03
C SER A 841 -17.89 -18.46 -46.26
N ARG A 842 -19.19 -18.54 -46.59
CA ARG A 842 -20.11 -17.39 -46.41
C ARG A 842 -20.43 -17.21 -44.93
N ILE A 843 -20.81 -15.97 -44.59
CA ILE A 843 -20.87 -15.42 -43.24
C ILE A 843 -21.86 -16.18 -42.33
N PRO A 844 -21.48 -16.58 -41.11
CA PRO A 844 -22.44 -17.05 -40.10
C PRO A 844 -23.25 -15.87 -39.54
N MET A 845 -24.58 -16.03 -39.43
CA MET A 845 -25.51 -14.91 -39.18
C MET A 845 -25.31 -14.15 -37.85
N ASP A 846 -24.76 -14.79 -36.82
CA ASP A 846 -24.89 -14.29 -35.45
C ASP A 846 -23.99 -13.08 -35.10
N SER A 847 -22.91 -12.82 -35.86
CA SER A 847 -21.93 -11.78 -35.49
C SER A 847 -22.41 -10.34 -35.69
N HIS A 848 -23.53 -10.12 -36.41
CA HIS A 848 -24.17 -8.80 -36.54
C HIS A 848 -24.54 -8.17 -35.20
N GLN A 849 -25.18 -8.94 -34.32
CA GLN A 849 -25.72 -8.45 -33.03
C GLN A 849 -24.63 -7.99 -32.06
N VAL A 850 -23.39 -8.44 -32.26
CA VAL A 850 -22.25 -8.14 -31.38
C VAL A 850 -21.56 -6.84 -31.76
N PHE A 851 -21.59 -6.45 -33.04
CA PHE A 851 -20.92 -5.26 -33.54
C PHE A 851 -21.81 -4.02 -33.68
N ASP A 852 -23.13 -4.21 -33.65
CA ASP A 852 -24.14 -3.21 -33.99
C ASP A 852 -23.87 -2.59 -35.38
N LEU A 853 -23.92 -3.45 -36.41
CA LEU A 853 -23.60 -3.10 -37.80
C LEU A 853 -24.63 -3.66 -38.79
N GLU A 854 -25.17 -2.76 -39.61
CA GLU A 854 -26.08 -3.07 -40.72
C GLU A 854 -25.38 -3.84 -41.86
N ASP A 855 -24.09 -3.56 -42.13
CA ASP A 855 -23.35 -4.22 -43.22
C ASP A 855 -22.79 -5.60 -42.79
N PRO A 856 -23.28 -6.72 -43.37
CA PRO A 856 -22.76 -8.06 -43.08
C PRO A 856 -21.27 -8.19 -43.43
N ASN A 857 -20.83 -7.54 -44.50
CA ASN A 857 -19.46 -7.66 -44.98
C ASN A 857 -18.52 -6.97 -43.99
N LYS A 858 -18.90 -5.82 -43.43
CA LYS A 858 -18.13 -5.18 -42.36
C LYS A 858 -18.14 -6.03 -41.08
N ALA A 859 -19.29 -6.55 -40.64
CA ALA A 859 -19.37 -7.41 -39.45
C ALA A 859 -18.45 -8.64 -39.56
N ALA A 860 -18.50 -9.36 -40.68
CA ALA A 860 -17.63 -10.52 -40.94
C ALA A 860 -16.14 -10.16 -41.05
N ASN A 861 -15.81 -9.01 -41.64
CA ASN A 861 -14.43 -8.53 -41.68
C ASN A 861 -13.92 -8.17 -40.26
N LEU A 862 -14.75 -7.57 -39.40
CA LEU A 862 -14.38 -7.33 -38.00
C LEU A 862 -14.23 -8.63 -37.21
N GLU A 863 -15.09 -9.63 -37.44
CA GLU A 863 -14.95 -10.96 -36.84
C GLU A 863 -13.62 -11.62 -37.25
N LEU A 864 -13.31 -11.66 -38.55
CA LEU A 864 -12.05 -12.20 -39.08
C LEU A 864 -10.82 -11.45 -38.53
N LEU A 865 -10.89 -10.12 -38.42
CA LEU A 865 -9.85 -9.31 -37.79
C LEU A 865 -9.72 -9.60 -36.29
N SER A 866 -10.81 -9.87 -35.58
CA SER A 866 -10.81 -10.18 -34.14
C SER A 866 -10.12 -11.50 -33.85
N TRP A 867 -10.48 -12.56 -34.59
CA TRP A 867 -9.81 -13.86 -34.47
C TRP A 867 -8.35 -13.80 -34.92
N SER A 868 -8.02 -13.03 -35.96
CA SER A 868 -6.63 -12.84 -36.42
C SER A 868 -5.78 -12.03 -35.41
N LEU A 869 -6.38 -11.09 -34.69
CA LEU A 869 -5.74 -10.33 -33.62
C LEU A 869 -5.43 -11.24 -32.43
N LEU A 870 -6.40 -12.07 -32.01
CA LEU A 870 -6.22 -13.06 -30.96
C LEU A 870 -5.15 -14.10 -31.32
N GLU A 871 -5.18 -14.63 -32.55
CA GLU A 871 -4.16 -15.54 -33.09
C GLU A 871 -2.76 -14.92 -32.98
N ALA A 872 -2.58 -13.69 -33.46
CA ALA A 872 -1.30 -12.97 -33.37
C ALA A 872 -0.84 -12.70 -31.91
N SER A 873 -1.80 -12.49 -31.00
CA SER A 873 -1.53 -12.29 -29.56
C SER A 873 -1.00 -13.56 -28.91
N LEU A 874 -1.67 -14.69 -29.16
CA LEU A 874 -1.29 -16.00 -28.62
C LEU A 874 0.02 -16.51 -29.23
N ILE A 875 0.25 -16.26 -30.52
CA ILE A 875 1.55 -16.54 -31.17
C ILE A 875 2.70 -15.84 -30.42
N SER A 876 2.54 -14.59 -30.00
CA SER A 876 3.57 -13.86 -29.23
C SER A 876 3.94 -14.58 -27.93
N VAL A 877 2.94 -15.06 -27.19
CA VAL A 877 3.13 -15.82 -25.93
C VAL A 877 3.88 -17.13 -26.17
N VAL A 878 3.45 -17.91 -27.16
CA VAL A 878 4.09 -19.22 -27.47
C VAL A 878 5.48 -19.02 -28.08
N GLU A 879 5.71 -17.99 -28.90
CA GLU A 879 7.03 -17.65 -29.44
C GLU A 879 8.03 -17.27 -28.33
N ALA A 880 7.61 -16.50 -27.33
CA ALA A 880 8.44 -16.17 -26.17
C ALA A 880 8.82 -17.43 -25.36
N PHE A 881 7.85 -18.30 -25.09
CA PHE A 881 8.07 -19.54 -24.32
C PHE A 881 9.02 -20.51 -25.05
N VAL A 882 8.79 -20.72 -26.36
CA VAL A 882 9.61 -21.64 -27.16
C VAL A 882 11.01 -21.07 -27.43
N ALA A 883 11.18 -19.74 -27.48
CA ALA A 883 12.51 -19.13 -27.55
C ALA A 883 13.37 -19.45 -26.31
N ASN A 884 12.75 -19.49 -25.12
CA ASN A 884 13.46 -19.77 -23.87
C ASN A 884 13.74 -21.27 -23.65
N LEU A 885 13.29 -22.18 -24.52
CA LEU A 885 13.59 -23.63 -24.43
C LEU A 885 15.04 -24.02 -24.77
N GLY A 886 15.96 -23.06 -24.94
CA GLY A 886 17.39 -23.34 -25.08
C GLY A 886 17.78 -24.11 -26.35
N SER A 887 17.09 -23.86 -27.47
CA SER A 887 17.37 -24.52 -28.75
C SER A 887 18.12 -23.59 -29.71
N ASP A 888 19.46 -23.62 -29.62
CA ASP A 888 20.43 -22.65 -30.17
C ASP A 888 20.38 -22.36 -31.69
N GLY A 889 19.55 -23.06 -32.46
CA GLY A 889 19.35 -22.82 -33.91
C GLY A 889 17.95 -22.35 -34.31
N VAL A 890 16.99 -22.26 -33.38
CA VAL A 890 15.57 -22.33 -33.76
C VAL A 890 14.91 -20.97 -34.03
N SER A 891 15.49 -19.83 -33.66
CA SER A 891 14.87 -18.48 -33.72
C SER A 891 14.00 -18.20 -34.97
N ALA A 892 14.55 -18.32 -36.19
CA ALA A 892 13.82 -18.11 -37.44
C ALA A 892 12.76 -19.20 -37.74
N SER A 893 12.94 -20.39 -37.16
CA SER A 893 11.98 -21.50 -37.20
C SER A 893 10.89 -21.39 -36.14
N VAL A 894 11.08 -20.73 -34.97
CA VAL A 894 10.07 -20.68 -33.89
C VAL A 894 8.73 -20.20 -34.44
N ARG A 895 8.71 -19.07 -35.16
CA ARG A 895 7.49 -18.53 -35.80
C ARG A 895 6.85 -19.46 -36.83
N ARG A 896 7.63 -20.34 -37.47
CA ARG A 896 7.12 -21.38 -38.37
C ARG A 896 6.53 -22.54 -37.56
N THR A 897 7.24 -23.03 -36.55
CA THR A 897 6.80 -24.13 -35.68
C THR A 897 5.55 -23.77 -34.90
N VAL A 898 5.46 -22.57 -34.31
CA VAL A 898 4.26 -22.10 -33.59
C VAL A 898 3.03 -22.00 -34.52
N ARG A 899 3.21 -21.59 -35.77
CA ARG A 899 2.13 -21.65 -36.77
C ARG A 899 1.78 -23.08 -37.17
N LEU A 900 2.76 -23.99 -37.22
CA LEU A 900 2.51 -25.41 -37.44
C LEU A 900 1.69 -26.03 -36.29
N LEU A 901 1.91 -25.67 -35.01
CA LEU A 901 1.09 -26.13 -33.88
C LEU A 901 -0.42 -25.80 -34.07
N ALA A 902 -0.72 -24.71 -34.78
CA ALA A 902 -2.09 -24.29 -35.09
C ALA A 902 -2.72 -25.06 -36.27
N THR A 903 -1.91 -25.58 -37.21
CA THR A 903 -2.38 -26.30 -38.41
C THR A 903 -2.29 -27.82 -38.33
N VAL A 904 -1.35 -28.36 -37.54
CA VAL A 904 -0.92 -29.77 -37.62
C VAL A 904 -1.88 -30.70 -36.85
N PRO A 905 -2.18 -31.91 -37.39
CA PRO A 905 -2.96 -32.93 -36.68
C PRO A 905 -2.34 -33.33 -35.34
N GLU A 906 -3.17 -33.68 -34.36
CA GLU A 906 -2.68 -33.92 -32.99
C GLU A 906 -1.72 -35.09 -32.85
N ALA A 907 -1.84 -36.09 -33.73
CA ALA A 907 -0.92 -37.23 -33.77
C ALA A 907 0.54 -36.82 -34.09
N GLU A 908 0.76 -35.68 -34.74
CA GLU A 908 2.07 -35.18 -35.18
C GLU A 908 2.70 -34.16 -34.22
N LEU A 909 1.91 -33.56 -33.31
CA LEU A 909 2.38 -32.55 -32.36
C LEU A 909 3.61 -32.97 -31.51
N PRO A 910 3.75 -34.22 -31.01
CA PRO A 910 4.94 -34.64 -30.26
C PRO A 910 6.25 -34.53 -31.05
N ALA A 911 6.20 -34.61 -32.37
CA ALA A 911 7.38 -34.58 -33.23
C ALA A 911 7.87 -33.15 -33.55
N LEU A 912 7.09 -32.12 -33.21
CA LEU A 912 7.40 -30.72 -33.55
C LEU A 912 8.22 -29.99 -32.49
N LEU A 913 8.06 -30.31 -31.20
CA LEU A 913 8.71 -29.61 -30.09
C LEU A 913 9.03 -30.53 -28.91
N PRO A 914 10.27 -30.54 -28.39
CA PRO A 914 10.62 -31.18 -27.12
C PRO A 914 9.74 -30.70 -25.95
N GLY A 915 9.52 -31.56 -24.96
CA GLY A 915 8.66 -31.26 -23.81
C GLY A 915 7.16 -31.08 -24.08
N LEU A 916 6.69 -30.95 -25.33
CA LEU A 916 5.26 -30.88 -25.66
C LEU A 916 4.62 -32.26 -25.54
N LYS A 917 3.78 -32.47 -24.51
CA LYS A 917 3.19 -33.78 -24.21
C LYS A 917 1.66 -33.74 -24.28
N ARG A 918 1.08 -34.89 -24.62
CA ARG A 918 -0.36 -35.13 -24.54
C ARG A 918 -0.75 -35.26 -23.06
N ILE A 919 -1.37 -34.22 -22.51
CA ILE A 919 -1.91 -34.22 -21.15
C ILE A 919 -3.26 -34.95 -21.20
N ASN A 920 -3.21 -36.26 -20.96
CA ASN A 920 -4.40 -37.08 -20.78
C ASN A 920 -5.09 -36.69 -19.46
N GLY A 921 -6.21 -35.97 -19.54
CA GLY A 921 -7.12 -35.78 -18.41
C GLY A 921 -7.86 -37.08 -18.06
N ASP A 922 -8.74 -37.01 -17.06
CA ASP A 922 -9.69 -38.11 -16.77
C ASP A 922 -10.88 -38.11 -17.75
N THR A 923 -10.93 -37.12 -18.65
CA THR A 923 -11.82 -36.98 -19.82
C THR A 923 -11.27 -37.73 -21.03
N GLU A 924 -12.14 -38.12 -21.97
CA GLU A 924 -11.70 -38.69 -23.26
C GLU A 924 -11.00 -37.65 -24.15
N VAL A 925 -11.28 -36.36 -23.91
CA VAL A 925 -10.61 -35.23 -24.56
C VAL A 925 -9.20 -35.09 -23.98
N SER A 926 -8.21 -35.05 -24.87
CA SER A 926 -6.80 -34.90 -24.54
C SER A 926 -6.28 -33.51 -24.89
N TYR A 927 -5.48 -32.93 -24.01
CA TYR A 927 -4.90 -31.59 -24.21
C TYR A 927 -3.42 -31.67 -24.54
N TRP A 928 -2.88 -30.57 -25.05
CA TRP A 928 -1.48 -30.45 -25.43
C TRP A 928 -0.85 -29.31 -24.64
N GLY A 929 0.18 -29.62 -23.87
CA GLY A 929 0.89 -28.65 -23.04
C GLY A 929 2.33 -29.05 -22.79
N PHE A 930 3.16 -28.07 -22.46
CA PHE A 930 4.57 -28.28 -22.20
C PHE A 930 4.79 -28.80 -20.77
N VAL A 931 5.42 -29.97 -20.66
CA VAL A 931 5.76 -30.61 -19.38
C VAL A 931 7.28 -30.60 -19.24
N ILE A 932 7.78 -29.50 -18.68
CA ILE A 932 9.21 -29.20 -18.52
C ILE A 932 9.56 -29.16 -17.03
N SER A 933 10.58 -29.91 -16.63
CA SER A 933 11.15 -29.80 -15.27
C SER A 933 12.21 -28.68 -15.25
N PRO A 934 12.08 -27.66 -14.37
CA PRO A 934 13.11 -26.63 -14.22
C PRO A 934 14.48 -27.25 -13.94
N GLY A 935 15.53 -26.74 -14.62
CA GLY A 935 16.93 -27.10 -14.39
C GLY A 935 17.40 -28.50 -14.82
N ILE A 936 16.50 -29.45 -15.13
CA ILE A 936 16.87 -30.88 -15.35
C ILE A 936 16.83 -31.30 -16.83
N GLY A 937 16.11 -30.57 -17.69
CA GLY A 937 15.84 -31.00 -19.06
C GLY A 937 14.84 -32.16 -19.12
N GLU A 938 14.93 -33.03 -20.13
CA GLU A 938 14.00 -34.17 -20.29
C GLU A 938 14.28 -35.32 -19.31
N SER A 939 13.92 -35.12 -18.03
CA SER A 939 13.80 -36.21 -17.05
C SER A 939 12.78 -37.25 -17.52
N LYS A 940 13.19 -38.52 -17.54
CA LYS A 940 12.43 -39.61 -18.19
C LYS A 940 11.28 -40.20 -17.36
N GLU A 941 11.23 -39.95 -16.05
CA GLU A 941 10.37 -40.72 -15.14
C GLU A 941 9.38 -39.89 -14.29
N MET A 942 9.45 -38.55 -14.32
CA MET A 942 8.56 -37.73 -13.49
C MET A 942 7.18 -37.51 -14.15
N THR A 943 6.12 -37.97 -13.48
CA THR A 943 4.71 -37.83 -13.87
C THR A 943 4.13 -36.42 -13.60
N TRP A 944 4.98 -35.43 -13.37
CA TRP A 944 4.58 -34.07 -13.06
C TRP A 944 3.75 -33.44 -14.19
N ARG A 945 2.75 -32.64 -13.82
CA ARG A 945 1.89 -31.89 -14.73
C ARG A 945 1.83 -30.45 -14.21
N PRO A 946 2.07 -29.42 -15.03
CA PRO A 946 1.85 -28.05 -14.59
C PRO A 946 0.36 -27.81 -14.34
N PHE A 947 0.02 -27.00 -13.34
CA PHE A 947 -1.34 -26.51 -13.08
C PHE A 947 -1.38 -24.99 -12.99
N GLU A 948 -2.46 -24.41 -13.50
CA GLU A 948 -2.82 -22.99 -13.40
C GLU A 948 -4.31 -22.90 -12.97
N THR A 949 -4.88 -21.69 -12.87
CA THR A 949 -6.32 -21.53 -12.58
C THR A 949 -7.12 -20.91 -13.73
N ALA A 950 -8.34 -21.41 -13.93
CA ALA A 950 -9.30 -20.86 -14.90
C ALA A 950 -9.66 -19.39 -14.58
N HIS A 951 -9.67 -19.02 -13.29
CA HIS A 951 -9.85 -17.64 -12.85
C HIS A 951 -8.73 -16.73 -13.39
N LEU A 952 -7.46 -17.13 -13.23
CA LEU A 952 -6.30 -16.40 -13.77
C LEU A 952 -6.45 -16.18 -15.29
N LYS A 953 -6.75 -17.23 -16.06
CA LYS A 953 -6.89 -17.13 -17.52
C LYS A 953 -8.05 -16.21 -17.96
N LEU A 954 -9.21 -16.30 -17.32
CA LEU A 954 -10.37 -15.45 -17.66
C LEU A 954 -10.14 -13.98 -17.31
N THR A 955 -9.59 -13.70 -16.12
CA THR A 955 -9.30 -12.33 -15.70
C THR A 955 -8.16 -11.72 -16.53
N LEU A 956 -7.17 -12.53 -16.94
CA LEU A 956 -6.12 -12.14 -17.88
C LEU A 956 -6.67 -11.74 -19.26
N LEU A 957 -7.59 -12.52 -19.84
CA LEU A 957 -8.21 -12.17 -21.12
C LEU A 957 -9.10 -10.92 -21.02
N ARG A 958 -9.77 -10.69 -19.88
CA ARG A 958 -10.52 -9.45 -19.60
C ARG A 958 -9.59 -8.24 -19.48
N ALA A 959 -8.45 -8.37 -18.79
CA ALA A 959 -7.43 -7.32 -18.70
C ALA A 959 -6.83 -6.99 -20.08
N PHE A 960 -6.53 -8.02 -20.88
CA PHE A 960 -6.10 -7.89 -22.28
C PHE A 960 -7.11 -7.12 -23.14
N CYS A 961 -8.40 -7.48 -23.10
CA CYS A 961 -9.44 -6.76 -23.84
C CYS A 961 -9.61 -5.32 -23.34
N THR A 962 -9.52 -5.10 -22.03
CA THR A 962 -9.65 -3.77 -21.42
C THR A 962 -8.53 -2.83 -21.87
N LEU A 963 -7.27 -3.29 -21.82
CA LEU A 963 -6.11 -2.51 -22.25
C LEU A 963 -6.07 -2.36 -23.78
N GLY A 964 -6.53 -3.36 -24.53
CA GLY A 964 -6.75 -3.24 -25.97
C GLY A 964 -7.74 -2.13 -26.34
N LYS A 965 -8.94 -2.13 -25.74
CA LYS A 965 -9.95 -1.07 -25.90
C LYS A 965 -9.38 0.31 -25.57
N MET A 966 -8.71 0.45 -24.43
CA MET A 966 -8.05 1.71 -24.02
C MET A 966 -7.02 2.17 -25.04
N MET A 967 -6.11 1.29 -25.47
CA MET A 967 -5.04 1.62 -26.40
C MET A 967 -5.49 1.91 -27.83
N CYS A 968 -6.68 1.45 -28.24
CA CYS A 968 -7.31 1.87 -29.49
C CYS A 968 -8.04 3.21 -29.40
N ARG A 969 -8.40 3.65 -28.19
CA ARG A 969 -9.06 4.95 -27.92
C ARG A 969 -8.07 6.09 -27.69
N LEU A 970 -6.88 5.81 -27.14
CA LEU A 970 -5.84 6.82 -26.96
C LEU A 970 -5.43 7.43 -28.30
N ASP A 971 -5.60 8.75 -28.41
CA ASP A 971 -5.15 9.52 -29.57
C ASP A 971 -3.76 10.14 -29.33
N PRO A 972 -2.76 9.86 -30.18
CA PRO A 972 -1.41 10.41 -30.05
C PRO A 972 -1.31 11.94 -30.20
N GLU A 973 -2.34 12.64 -30.67
CA GLU A 973 -2.34 14.10 -30.75
C GLU A 973 -2.83 14.68 -29.42
N SER A 974 -3.89 14.12 -28.84
CA SER A 974 -4.33 14.44 -27.47
C SER A 974 -3.22 14.21 -26.42
N VAL A 975 -2.46 13.11 -26.53
CA VAL A 975 -1.32 12.85 -25.65
C VAL A 975 -0.21 13.90 -25.80
N ARG A 976 0.11 14.32 -27.04
CA ARG A 976 1.12 15.35 -27.30
C ARG A 976 0.66 16.76 -26.86
N ALA A 977 -0.63 17.07 -27.02
CA ALA A 977 -1.22 18.32 -26.56
C ALA A 977 -1.22 18.45 -25.02
N GLY A 978 -1.29 17.33 -24.29
CA GLY A 978 -1.09 17.31 -22.84
C GLY A 978 0.37 17.58 -22.42
N GLN A 979 1.35 17.03 -23.17
CA GLN A 979 2.77 17.28 -22.90
C GLN A 979 3.14 18.76 -23.15
N ALA A 980 2.69 19.35 -24.25
CA ALA A 980 2.93 20.77 -24.58
C ALA A 980 2.20 21.79 -23.67
N LYS A 981 1.48 21.32 -22.64
CA LYS A 981 0.90 22.12 -21.54
C LYS A 981 1.54 21.85 -20.17
N THR A 982 2.52 20.94 -20.12
CA THR A 982 3.18 20.50 -18.87
C THR A 982 4.71 20.55 -18.94
N SER A 983 5.27 20.78 -20.13
CA SER A 983 6.58 21.41 -20.36
C SER A 983 6.44 22.93 -20.44
#